data_AF-A0AAU2WIG9-F1
#
_entry.id   AF-A0AAU2WIG9-F1
#
_cell.length_a   1.000
_cell.length_b   1.000
_cell.length_c   1.000
_cell.angle_alpha   90.00
_cell.angle_beta   90.00
_cell.angle_gamma   90.00
#
_symmetry.space_group_name_H-M   'P 1'
#
loop_
_entity.id
_entity.type
_entity.pdbx_description
1 polymer ?
#
loop_
_entity_poly.entity_id
_entity_poly.type
_entity_poly.pdbx_seq_one_letter_code
_entity_poly.pdbx_strand_id
1 'polypeptide(L)'
;MTTDAGVAIDALTDPGGPYLIGVRHHAPSLAAVVPRLLDEAAPDVLLVELPAETQELLPWLAHEETVAPVALAAVLDGAAESGPAFYPFADFSPELAALRWAARNGVPVVACDLPLAERAWREPRVTRPAEQASAPAGRRLSLHDAVRGRLTGRDGDDLWDRLVEAPAPGATPQALRRAALLTGWALRRDAQDGPGVDPLDLTRERWMRARLREAARGGRRVAAVIGAFHAPALSAGAVRDEAQGEPLAGVSAGTPAESPATGPGAEPPAAQVASSAAPTCAVSLIPYTYALLDARSGYPAGIRDPEWQHQVLESAGDPAAVGETALRCAVRVTGELRAEGHPSGPADAREIRRVAGDLASLRGLPAPGRSEFAEAVQTVLAQGEPLGRGRAVARALERVLVGERTGRPAPGAPRGGLAPAVEAELAALGLPGPASGGQDKELRLDPLRSDPDRKREVLLRRLALCGIPYAQETSVGGAGGADALTTRWTVRWTPATAAVLTTATTRGVTPAQVAEGVLRARVRAAHAEGGPTAAQALTTLGEAAECALPALAGEALAEVTTVLPAIGTLPELLTGLDLTDRLTSGHIAGLTMTDPVTDPAADPTAAPTPWLQALADCADLLTVAAVRSLDGLAGSEDPDDARALVELARRADVFGGMRLADSLARLADSGTPLMRGAAAAVRVLLGHTPATALGARAASWVDTATDPGTRAELTARLTGLLTAAGSLLETAPEALAPLLDRVGELPDSPFLERLPALRGGFDTLSPAARDRLLTVIEERIDGTLDADLPPDTDARTLAAWTTADLAAREALAALGLLPTAPDTSDRPHLTSPSAPTPTPAPVPVPVPPTGDARIAPAERWRLVLGRRGDQLPQGFAPLATALDELYGKGRGEGARGDLPGGAGGRGGREAPYPGVREWAEELTALFGPGIREEVLAAAATRGRTDVVSALDPEAVRPSVELLRTVLQHAGGLPEAKLAALRPLVRRLVDELTRTLATRLRPALTGAATARPTRRPGGRLDLARTLRANLATARRTGDGRIHVIPERPVFHGRSQRSADWRLIILTDVSGSMEASTIWSALTASVLAGVPALSTHFLAFSTTVLDLTEHVHDPLALLLEARVGGGTHIAAGLRHARTLVTVPSRTLVVVVSDFEEGYPVGGMLAEVRELVGAGCHVLGCASLDDAGRPRYSTGIAGQLVAAGMPVAALSPLELARWVGEKIR
;
A
#
# COMPACT_ATOMS: atom_id res chain seq x y z
N MET A 1 -49.63 12.16 20.24
CA MET A 1 -49.90 13.15 21.31
C MET A 1 -48.80 14.19 21.24
N THR A 2 -49.15 15.45 20.95
CA THR A 2 -48.23 16.58 20.89
C THR A 2 -47.76 16.92 22.30
N THR A 3 -46.59 16.45 22.70
CA THR A 3 -45.92 16.96 23.91
C THR A 3 -45.53 18.41 23.67
N ASP A 4 -46.15 19.32 24.41
CA ASP A 4 -45.86 20.76 24.41
C ASP A 4 -44.41 20.99 24.89
N ALA A 5 -43.66 21.87 24.20
CA ALA A 5 -42.30 22.23 24.56
C ALA A 5 -42.22 22.84 25.97
N GLY A 6 -43.29 23.48 26.45
CA GLY A 6 -43.42 23.96 27.82
C GLY A 6 -43.37 22.81 28.85
N VAL A 7 -44.11 21.73 28.61
CA VAL A 7 -44.12 20.57 29.51
C VAL A 7 -42.76 19.86 29.51
N ALA A 8 -42.11 19.78 28.35
CA ALA A 8 -40.78 19.18 28.24
C ALA A 8 -39.72 19.96 29.03
N ILE A 9 -39.72 21.29 28.95
CA ILE A 9 -38.73 22.10 29.68
C ILE A 9 -38.99 22.09 31.18
N ASP A 10 -40.25 22.07 31.61
CA ASP A 10 -40.58 21.96 33.04
C ASP A 10 -40.11 20.63 33.63
N ALA A 11 -40.21 19.53 32.86
CA ALA A 11 -39.66 18.23 33.27
C ALA A 11 -38.12 18.21 33.30
N LEU A 12 -37.46 18.88 32.36
CA LEU A 12 -35.99 19.00 32.30
C LEU A 12 -35.41 19.95 33.35
N THR A 13 -36.24 20.85 33.90
CA THR A 13 -35.83 21.84 34.91
C THR A 13 -36.47 21.59 36.28
N ASP A 14 -37.05 20.40 36.49
CA ASP A 14 -37.70 19.99 37.73
C ASP A 14 -36.72 20.10 38.93
N PRO A 15 -37.03 20.93 39.95
CA PRO A 15 -36.19 21.07 41.13
C PRO A 15 -36.09 19.78 41.98
N GLY A 16 -36.99 18.81 41.79
CA GLY A 16 -36.93 17.49 42.42
C GLY A 16 -36.01 16.48 41.71
N GLY A 17 -35.40 16.87 40.58
CA GLY A 17 -34.49 16.06 39.79
C GLY A 17 -33.02 16.50 39.87
N PRO A 18 -32.12 15.82 39.11
CA PRO A 18 -30.76 16.32 38.94
C PRO A 18 -30.75 17.70 38.27
N TYR A 19 -29.81 18.56 38.66
CA TYR A 19 -29.65 19.87 38.05
C TYR A 19 -28.91 19.73 36.70
N LEU A 20 -29.68 19.53 35.63
CA LEU A 20 -29.15 19.31 34.28
C LEU A 20 -28.72 20.62 33.62
N ILE A 21 -27.49 20.69 33.13
CA ILE A 21 -26.97 21.74 32.26
C ILE A 21 -26.65 21.09 30.91
N GLY A 22 -27.54 21.29 29.93
CA GLY A 22 -27.32 20.82 28.57
C GLY A 22 -26.31 21.71 27.86
N VAL A 23 -25.26 21.13 27.30
CA VAL A 23 -24.15 21.86 26.67
C VAL A 23 -23.86 21.35 25.27
N ARG A 24 -23.20 22.20 24.48
CA ARG A 24 -22.38 21.80 23.34
C ARG A 24 -20.94 21.95 23.81
N HIS A 25 -20.08 21.02 23.39
CA HIS A 25 -18.67 20.93 23.81
C HIS A 25 -17.91 22.26 23.71
N HIS A 26 -18.27 23.11 22.75
CA HIS A 26 -17.81 24.48 22.64
C HIS A 26 -19.02 25.43 22.57
N ALA A 27 -19.22 26.20 23.63
CA ALA A 27 -20.34 27.12 23.77
C ALA A 27 -19.93 28.29 24.69
N PRO A 28 -19.37 29.39 24.14
CA PRO A 28 -18.80 30.48 24.94
C PRO A 28 -19.81 31.14 25.85
N SER A 29 -21.06 31.33 25.40
CA SER A 29 -22.08 31.96 26.22
C SER A 29 -22.47 31.10 27.41
N LEU A 30 -22.58 29.77 27.21
CA LEU A 30 -22.84 28.84 28.32
C LEU A 30 -21.66 28.77 29.27
N ALA A 31 -20.42 28.66 28.76
CA ALA A 31 -19.22 28.60 29.58
C ALA A 31 -19.09 29.83 30.51
N ALA A 32 -19.49 31.02 30.04
CA ALA A 32 -19.52 32.23 30.85
C ALA A 32 -20.51 32.17 32.04
N VAL A 33 -21.66 31.50 31.89
CA VAL A 33 -22.72 31.47 32.91
C VAL A 33 -22.73 30.20 33.75
N VAL A 34 -22.07 29.12 33.33
CA VAL A 34 -21.99 27.84 34.06
C VAL A 34 -21.56 28.02 35.52
N PRO A 35 -20.52 28.79 35.86
CA PRO A 35 -20.16 29.03 37.26
C PRO A 35 -21.32 29.58 38.10
N ARG A 36 -22.08 30.56 37.56
CA ARG A 36 -23.25 31.14 38.24
C ARG A 36 -24.40 30.13 38.37
N LEU A 37 -24.62 29.32 37.33
CA LEU A 37 -25.63 28.25 37.38
C LEU A 37 -25.30 27.22 38.47
N LEU A 38 -24.02 26.91 38.66
CA LEU A 38 -23.55 25.97 39.68
C LEU A 38 -23.55 26.58 41.08
N ASP A 39 -23.22 27.87 41.23
CA ASP A 39 -23.38 28.61 42.49
C ASP A 39 -24.83 28.57 42.98
N GLU A 40 -25.79 28.78 42.07
CA GLU A 40 -27.22 28.75 42.40
C GLU A 40 -27.76 27.33 42.66
N ALA A 41 -27.23 26.32 41.97
CA ALA A 41 -27.60 24.92 42.18
C ALA A 41 -27.03 24.33 43.47
N ALA A 42 -25.87 24.83 43.92
CA ALA A 42 -25.10 24.36 45.07
C ALA A 42 -24.99 22.82 45.14
N PRO A 43 -24.46 22.14 44.11
CA PRO A 43 -24.38 20.67 44.09
C PRO A 43 -23.36 20.10 45.08
N ASP A 44 -23.66 18.90 45.60
CA ASP A 44 -22.74 18.12 46.43
C ASP A 44 -21.85 17.18 45.57
N VAL A 45 -22.22 16.97 44.29
CA VAL A 45 -21.46 16.26 43.25
C VAL A 45 -21.71 16.90 41.89
N LEU A 46 -20.66 17.05 41.09
CA LEU A 46 -20.75 17.42 39.68
C LEU A 46 -20.48 16.19 38.79
N LEU A 47 -21.38 15.89 37.86
CA LEU A 47 -21.17 14.94 36.77
C LEU A 47 -20.80 15.71 35.51
N VAL A 48 -19.80 15.22 34.77
CA VAL A 48 -19.40 15.77 33.48
C VAL A 48 -19.34 14.65 32.45
N GLU A 49 -19.91 14.89 31.26
CA GLU A 49 -19.86 13.96 30.12
C GLU A 49 -18.43 13.83 29.58
N LEU A 50 -17.65 12.98 30.24
CA LEU A 50 -16.35 12.52 29.78
C LEU A 50 -16.22 11.01 30.03
N PRO A 51 -15.47 10.27 29.20
CA PRO A 51 -15.28 8.85 29.39
C PRO A 51 -14.62 8.55 30.74
N ALA A 52 -14.95 7.40 31.33
CA ALA A 52 -14.49 7.02 32.66
C ALA A 52 -12.95 7.04 32.81
N GLU A 53 -12.20 6.69 31.75
CA GLU A 53 -10.74 6.68 31.74
C GLU A 53 -10.12 8.09 31.91
N THR A 54 -10.90 9.15 31.75
CA THR A 54 -10.43 10.54 31.96
C THR A 54 -10.42 10.97 33.42
N GLN A 55 -11.02 10.18 34.33
CA GLN A 55 -11.27 10.56 35.73
C GLN A 55 -10.01 11.03 36.47
N GLU A 56 -8.87 10.39 36.26
CA GLU A 56 -7.60 10.73 36.92
C GLU A 56 -6.96 12.02 36.39
N LEU A 57 -7.32 12.43 35.17
CA LEU A 57 -6.80 13.64 34.53
C LEU A 57 -7.64 14.88 34.79
N LEU A 58 -8.88 14.73 35.31
CA LEU A 58 -9.76 15.86 35.59
C LEU A 58 -9.14 16.92 36.53
N PRO A 59 -8.42 16.56 37.61
CA PRO A 59 -7.74 17.55 38.45
C PRO A 59 -6.68 18.36 37.69
N TRP A 60 -5.95 17.72 36.77
CA TRP A 60 -4.93 18.38 35.94
C TRP A 60 -5.54 19.26 34.86
N LEU A 61 -6.65 18.82 34.26
CA LEU A 61 -7.42 19.61 33.30
C LEU A 61 -8.01 20.87 33.98
N ALA A 62 -8.48 20.74 35.22
CA ALA A 62 -9.02 21.86 36.01
C ALA A 62 -7.95 22.75 36.68
N HIS A 63 -6.68 22.34 36.66
CA HIS A 63 -5.59 23.03 37.36
C HIS A 63 -5.41 24.47 36.86
N GLU A 64 -5.13 25.41 37.77
CA GLU A 64 -5.04 26.85 37.43
C GLU A 64 -3.88 27.16 36.46
N GLU A 65 -2.78 26.43 36.55
CA GLU A 65 -1.65 26.55 35.62
C GLU A 65 -1.86 25.87 34.25
N THR A 66 -2.96 25.11 34.06
CA THR A 66 -3.33 24.55 32.76
C THR A 66 -3.99 25.63 31.90
N VAL A 67 -3.29 26.04 30.84
CA VAL A 67 -3.73 27.07 29.90
C VAL A 67 -4.36 26.40 28.69
N ALA A 68 -5.65 26.63 28.44
CA ALA A 68 -6.34 26.09 27.27
C ALA A 68 -5.98 26.90 25.99
N PRO A 69 -6.01 26.30 24.78
CA PRO A 69 -6.58 25.00 24.45
C PRO A 69 -5.67 23.80 24.77
N VAL A 70 -6.22 22.78 25.43
CA VAL A 70 -5.57 21.48 25.69
C VAL A 70 -6.48 20.37 25.23
N ALA A 71 -6.00 19.15 25.04
CA ALA A 71 -6.87 18.02 24.69
C ALA A 71 -6.59 16.81 25.57
N LEU A 72 -7.64 16.06 25.90
CA LEU A 72 -7.49 14.68 26.35
C LEU A 72 -7.36 13.82 25.08
N ALA A 73 -6.19 13.24 24.88
CA ALA A 73 -5.94 12.29 23.80
C ALA A 73 -6.09 10.87 24.34
N ALA A 74 -6.91 10.07 23.67
CA ALA A 74 -7.12 8.68 24.00
C ALA A 74 -6.68 7.79 22.85
N VAL A 75 -5.99 6.71 23.17
CA VAL A 75 -5.54 5.72 22.20
C VAL A 75 -5.80 4.33 22.75
N LEU A 76 -6.43 3.51 21.93
CA LEU A 76 -6.75 2.13 22.23
C LEU A 76 -5.60 1.22 21.80
N ASP A 77 -5.23 0.25 22.64
CA ASP A 77 -4.21 -0.73 22.28
C ASP A 77 -4.62 -1.55 21.04
N GLY A 78 -3.68 -1.68 20.10
CA GLY A 78 -3.87 -2.40 18.83
C GLY A 78 -4.48 -1.59 17.68
N ALA A 79 -4.87 -0.33 17.91
CA ALA A 79 -5.54 0.52 16.91
C ALA A 79 -4.55 1.38 16.09
N ALA A 80 -3.45 0.80 15.59
CA ALA A 80 -2.44 1.54 14.81
C ALA A 80 -3.03 2.24 13.56
N GLU A 81 -4.15 1.74 13.03
CA GLU A 81 -4.79 2.28 11.81
C GLU A 81 -5.83 3.39 12.07
N SER A 82 -6.41 3.50 13.28
CA SER A 82 -7.52 4.44 13.55
C SER A 82 -7.07 5.82 14.06
N GLY A 83 -5.80 5.95 14.45
CA GLY A 83 -5.25 7.18 15.03
C GLY A 83 -5.81 7.51 16.43
N PRO A 84 -5.23 8.51 17.11
CA PRO A 84 -5.72 8.98 18.42
C PRO A 84 -7.09 9.66 18.33
N ALA A 85 -7.96 9.41 19.31
CA ALA A 85 -9.17 10.18 19.53
C ALA A 85 -8.86 11.39 20.41
N PHE A 86 -9.28 12.59 19.99
CA PHE A 86 -9.04 13.83 20.72
C PHE A 86 -10.33 14.41 21.29
N TYR A 87 -10.27 14.82 22.55
CA TYR A 87 -11.30 15.59 23.24
C TYR A 87 -10.69 16.95 23.62
N PRO A 88 -10.71 17.94 22.72
CA PRO A 88 -10.06 19.23 22.94
C PRO A 88 -10.92 20.13 23.82
N PHE A 89 -10.32 20.89 24.73
CA PHE A 89 -10.97 21.86 25.61
C PHE A 89 -10.33 23.23 25.40
N ALA A 90 -11.18 24.23 25.19
CA ALA A 90 -10.84 25.64 25.30
C ALA A 90 -11.55 26.28 26.50
N ASP A 91 -11.17 27.49 26.90
CA ASP A 91 -11.81 28.21 28.02
C ASP A 91 -13.33 28.43 27.81
N PHE A 92 -13.78 28.40 26.55
CA PHE A 92 -15.19 28.47 26.17
C PHE A 92 -15.88 27.09 26.10
N SER A 93 -15.29 26.05 26.69
CA SER A 93 -15.92 24.73 26.85
C SER A 93 -16.65 24.73 28.21
N PRO A 94 -17.99 24.62 28.23
CA PRO A 94 -18.78 24.62 29.47
C PRO A 94 -18.32 23.56 30.49
N GLU A 95 -17.87 22.41 30.00
CA GLU A 95 -17.31 21.30 30.77
C GLU A 95 -16.05 21.76 31.52
N LEU A 96 -15.12 22.43 30.85
CA LEU A 96 -13.90 22.96 31.47
C LEU A 96 -14.23 24.07 32.49
N ALA A 97 -15.19 24.94 32.18
CA ALA A 97 -15.66 25.96 33.12
C ALA A 97 -16.25 25.32 34.39
N ALA A 98 -17.05 24.27 34.25
CA ALA A 98 -17.62 23.51 35.36
C ALA A 98 -16.54 22.81 36.19
N LEU A 99 -15.56 22.18 35.55
CA LEU A 99 -14.42 21.53 36.20
C LEU A 99 -13.61 22.52 37.04
N ARG A 100 -13.27 23.69 36.48
CA ARG A 100 -12.53 24.74 37.19
C ARG A 100 -13.35 25.35 38.34
N TRP A 101 -14.66 25.48 38.18
CA TRP A 101 -15.55 25.92 39.27
C TRP A 101 -15.57 24.87 40.40
N ALA A 102 -15.69 23.59 40.07
CA ALA A 102 -15.75 22.51 41.05
C ALA A 102 -14.44 22.40 41.84
N ALA A 103 -13.30 22.52 41.16
CA ALA A 103 -11.98 22.56 41.79
C ALA A 103 -11.85 23.72 42.79
N ARG A 104 -12.30 24.93 42.42
CA ARG A 104 -12.27 26.12 43.30
C ARG A 104 -13.20 26.00 44.51
N ASN A 105 -14.30 25.27 44.39
CA ASN A 105 -15.31 25.11 45.44
C ASN A 105 -15.21 23.79 46.22
N GLY A 106 -14.21 22.95 45.93
CA GLY A 106 -14.03 21.65 46.58
C GLY A 106 -15.17 20.65 46.31
N VAL A 107 -15.88 20.80 45.18
CA VAL A 107 -16.99 19.90 44.81
C VAL A 107 -16.41 18.69 44.04
N PRO A 108 -16.69 17.44 44.49
CA PRO A 108 -16.23 16.24 43.78
C PRO A 108 -16.81 16.15 42.36
N VAL A 109 -15.96 15.78 41.40
CA VAL A 109 -16.33 15.59 40.00
C VAL A 109 -16.28 14.11 39.60
N VAL A 110 -17.30 13.65 38.86
CA VAL A 110 -17.37 12.30 38.30
C VAL A 110 -17.51 12.36 36.78
N ALA A 111 -16.60 11.70 36.06
CA ALA A 111 -16.73 11.40 34.64
C ALA A 111 -17.87 10.39 34.43
N CYS A 112 -18.92 10.78 33.72
CA CYS A 112 -20.17 10.00 33.67
C CYS A 112 -20.49 9.37 32.31
N ASP A 113 -19.61 9.48 31.31
CA ASP A 113 -19.81 8.87 29.98
C ASP A 113 -19.24 7.44 29.91
N LEU A 114 -19.64 6.72 28.86
CA LEU A 114 -19.27 5.33 28.60
C LEU A 114 -17.74 5.16 28.47
N PRO A 115 -17.12 4.15 29.11
CA PRO A 115 -15.68 3.91 29.01
C PRO A 115 -15.26 3.66 27.56
N LEU A 116 -14.10 4.20 27.15
CA LEU A 116 -13.56 4.06 25.79
C LEU A 116 -13.17 2.63 25.42
N ALA A 117 -12.87 1.79 26.41
CA ALA A 117 -12.59 0.37 26.19
C ALA A 117 -13.84 -0.45 25.79
N GLU A 118 -15.06 0.12 25.95
CA GLU A 118 -16.30 -0.59 25.66
C GLU A 118 -16.46 -0.93 24.17
N ARG A 119 -16.98 -2.13 23.90
CA ARG A 119 -17.17 -2.63 22.54
C ARG A 119 -18.11 -1.76 21.72
N ALA A 120 -19.06 -1.07 22.36
CA ALA A 120 -20.02 -0.20 21.70
C ALA A 120 -19.36 0.92 20.87
N TRP A 121 -18.17 1.40 21.26
CA TRP A 121 -17.41 2.39 20.48
C TRP A 121 -16.85 1.82 19.17
N ARG A 122 -16.77 0.48 19.02
CA ARG A 122 -16.17 -0.22 17.87
C ARG A 122 -17.22 -0.82 16.93
N GLU A 123 -18.50 -0.78 17.30
CA GLU A 123 -19.56 -1.22 16.41
C GLU A 123 -19.75 -0.17 15.30
N PRO A 124 -19.84 -0.59 14.02
CA PRO A 124 -20.02 0.35 12.93
C PRO A 124 -21.31 1.14 13.18
N ARG A 125 -21.17 2.48 13.23
CA ARG A 125 -22.33 3.36 13.27
C ARG A 125 -23.24 2.98 12.12
N VAL A 126 -24.54 2.82 12.38
CA VAL A 126 -25.54 2.61 11.33
C VAL A 126 -25.74 3.94 10.60
N THR A 127 -24.73 4.38 9.85
CA THR A 127 -24.90 5.42 8.84
C THR A 127 -25.51 4.73 7.63
N ARG A 128 -26.85 4.69 7.59
CA ARG A 128 -27.52 4.47 6.31
C ARG A 128 -27.03 5.57 5.35
N PRO A 129 -26.63 5.24 4.12
CA PRO A 129 -26.13 6.23 3.18
C PRO A 129 -27.11 7.38 3.08
N ALA A 130 -26.60 8.61 3.08
CA ALA A 130 -27.34 9.76 2.59
C ALA A 130 -27.52 9.61 1.08
N GLU A 131 -28.35 8.65 0.66
CA GLU A 131 -28.87 8.62 -0.70
C GLU A 131 -29.69 9.90 -0.89
N GLN A 132 -29.16 10.75 -1.77
CA GLN A 132 -29.87 11.71 -2.61
C GLN A 132 -31.31 11.97 -2.17
N ALA A 133 -31.52 13.12 -1.52
CA ALA A 133 -32.82 13.68 -1.26
C ALA A 133 -33.54 14.04 -2.58
N SER A 134 -34.00 13.03 -3.31
CA SER A 134 -35.18 13.12 -4.15
C SER A 134 -36.36 12.75 -3.25
N ALA A 135 -37.18 13.75 -2.95
CA ALA A 135 -38.26 13.62 -1.97
C ALA A 135 -39.34 12.63 -2.45
N PRO A 136 -39.72 11.63 -1.63
CA PRO A 136 -41.05 11.05 -1.73
C PRO A 136 -42.03 12.07 -1.13
N ALA A 137 -43.09 12.40 -1.88
CA ALA A 137 -44.18 13.24 -1.41
C ALA A 137 -44.81 12.63 -0.14
N GLY A 138 -44.64 13.29 1.01
CA GLY A 138 -45.31 12.89 2.27
C GLY A 138 -44.48 12.98 3.57
N ARG A 139 -43.24 13.46 3.56
CA ARG A 139 -42.43 13.56 4.80
C ARG A 139 -43.00 14.61 5.75
N ARG A 140 -43.33 14.23 6.99
CA ARG A 140 -43.59 15.16 8.10
C ARG A 140 -42.32 16.01 8.29
N LEU A 141 -42.47 17.34 8.25
CA LEU A 141 -41.38 18.26 8.58
C LEU A 141 -40.88 17.94 9.99
N SER A 142 -39.56 17.78 10.16
CA SER A 142 -38.97 17.62 11.49
C SER A 142 -39.19 18.90 12.31
N LEU A 143 -39.16 18.78 13.65
CA LEU A 143 -39.25 19.95 14.52
C LEU A 143 -38.09 20.92 14.25
N HIS A 144 -36.90 20.37 14.01
CA HIS A 144 -35.72 21.09 13.53
C HIS A 144 -36.01 21.89 12.25
N ASP A 145 -36.59 21.27 11.21
CA ASP A 145 -36.90 21.94 9.94
C ASP A 145 -37.96 23.03 10.11
N ALA A 146 -38.95 22.80 10.97
CA ALA A 146 -39.99 23.78 11.29
C ALA A 146 -39.44 25.00 12.05
N VAL A 147 -38.48 24.80 12.97
CA VAL A 147 -37.78 25.88 13.67
C VAL A 147 -36.82 26.62 12.72
N ARG A 148 -36.05 25.89 11.89
CA ARG A 148 -35.13 26.45 10.90
C ARG A 148 -35.84 27.30 9.86
N GLY A 149 -36.98 26.83 9.35
CA GLY A 149 -37.79 27.51 8.34
C GLY A 149 -38.45 28.80 8.84
N ARG A 150 -38.69 28.94 10.14
CA ARG A 150 -39.27 30.18 10.73
C ARG A 150 -38.24 31.27 11.00
N LEU A 151 -36.95 30.96 11.02
CA LEU A 151 -35.91 31.92 11.40
C LEU A 151 -35.35 32.68 10.19
N THR A 152 -34.82 32.02 9.14
CA THR A 152 -34.17 32.74 8.02
C THR A 152 -34.08 32.00 6.66
N GLY A 153 -34.43 30.71 6.56
CA GLY A 153 -34.41 29.98 5.28
C GLY A 153 -33.04 29.65 4.65
N ARG A 154 -31.92 29.75 5.38
CA ARG A 154 -30.57 29.33 4.91
C ARG A 154 -30.20 27.88 5.31
N ASP A 155 -29.44 27.17 4.47
CA ASP A 155 -28.89 25.82 4.72
C ASP A 155 -27.56 25.81 5.49
N GLY A 156 -27.42 24.91 6.49
CA GLY A 156 -26.20 24.67 7.29
C GLY A 156 -26.39 24.62 8.82
N ASP A 157 -25.44 23.98 9.54
CA ASP A 157 -25.37 23.63 10.98
C ASP A 157 -25.47 24.81 11.98
N ASP A 158 -26.57 25.56 11.94
CA ASP A 158 -26.69 26.88 12.59
C ASP A 158 -27.75 26.92 13.71
N LEU A 159 -28.27 25.77 14.16
CA LEU A 159 -29.38 25.77 15.14
C LEU A 159 -28.91 26.22 16.52
N TRP A 160 -27.80 25.66 17.02
CA TRP A 160 -27.25 26.03 18.34
C TRP A 160 -26.81 27.50 18.36
N ASP A 161 -26.05 27.91 17.34
CA ASP A 161 -25.54 29.28 17.22
C ASP A 161 -26.69 30.30 17.20
N ARG A 162 -27.85 29.97 16.60
CA ARG A 162 -29.01 30.88 16.54
C ARG A 162 -29.93 30.83 17.75
N LEU A 163 -30.14 29.66 18.36
CA LEU A 163 -31.07 29.51 19.48
C LEU A 163 -30.43 29.78 20.84
N VAL A 164 -29.11 29.56 20.94
CA VAL A 164 -28.37 29.64 22.19
C VAL A 164 -27.38 30.80 22.15
N GLU A 165 -26.43 30.82 21.20
CA GLU A 165 -25.32 31.80 21.23
C GLU A 165 -25.75 33.22 20.83
N ALA A 166 -26.44 33.39 19.70
CA ALA A 166 -26.81 34.71 19.17
C ALA A 166 -27.77 35.50 20.08
N PRO A 167 -28.76 34.86 20.76
CA PRO A 167 -29.63 35.55 21.72
C PRO A 167 -29.01 35.67 23.13
N ALA A 168 -27.87 35.04 23.40
CA ALA A 168 -27.29 35.01 24.75
C ALA A 168 -26.91 36.37 25.33
N PRO A 169 -26.39 37.36 24.56
CA PRO A 169 -26.02 38.65 25.13
C PRO A 169 -27.22 39.33 25.81
N GLY A 170 -27.10 39.65 27.09
CA GLY A 170 -28.15 40.22 27.92
C GLY A 170 -29.16 39.21 28.48
N ALA A 171 -29.06 37.91 28.16
CA ALA A 171 -29.92 36.88 28.71
C ALA A 171 -29.51 36.50 30.15
N THR A 172 -30.48 36.03 30.94
CA THR A 172 -30.19 35.48 32.27
C THR A 172 -29.57 34.08 32.15
N PRO A 173 -28.76 33.63 33.13
CA PRO A 173 -28.20 32.27 33.14
C PRO A 173 -29.28 31.18 32.94
N GLN A 174 -30.42 31.31 33.60
CA GLN A 174 -31.55 30.38 33.49
C GLN A 174 -32.19 30.39 32.11
N ALA A 175 -32.34 31.56 31.48
CA ALA A 175 -32.86 31.64 30.12
C ALA A 175 -31.94 30.89 29.14
N LEU A 176 -30.62 31.05 29.30
CA LEU A 176 -29.64 30.36 28.47
C LEU A 176 -29.62 28.84 28.71
N ARG A 177 -29.66 28.41 29.99
CA ARG A 177 -29.82 27.00 30.37
C ARG A 177 -31.07 26.38 29.73
N ARG A 178 -32.21 27.08 29.78
CA ARG A 178 -33.46 26.61 29.18
C ARG A 178 -33.38 26.51 27.67
N ALA A 179 -32.78 27.49 27.01
CA ALA A 179 -32.58 27.49 25.55
C ALA A 179 -31.72 26.28 25.09
N ALA A 180 -30.64 25.99 25.82
CA ALA A 180 -29.77 24.85 25.53
C ALA A 180 -30.49 23.51 25.71
N LEU A 181 -31.20 23.32 26.82
CA LEU A 181 -32.00 22.11 27.09
C LEU A 181 -33.12 21.90 26.06
N LEU A 182 -33.82 22.97 25.66
CA LEU A 182 -34.85 22.92 24.62
C LEU A 182 -34.27 22.53 23.26
N THR A 183 -33.09 23.05 22.91
CA THR A 183 -32.40 22.72 21.67
C THR A 183 -32.03 21.23 21.63
N GLY A 184 -31.45 20.72 22.72
CA GLY A 184 -31.13 19.30 22.86
C GLY A 184 -32.36 18.39 22.82
N TRP A 185 -33.46 18.80 23.47
CA TRP A 185 -34.74 18.09 23.42
C TRP A 185 -35.30 18.01 22.00
N ALA A 186 -35.27 19.11 21.24
CA ALA A 186 -35.75 19.12 19.86
C ALA A 186 -34.96 18.15 18.97
N LEU A 187 -33.62 18.17 19.06
CA LEU A 187 -32.75 17.26 18.31
C LEU A 187 -32.99 15.79 18.68
N ARG A 188 -33.12 15.49 19.98
CA ARG A 188 -33.40 14.14 20.47
C ARG A 188 -34.77 13.65 20.04
N ARG A 189 -35.76 14.55 19.96
CA ARG A 189 -37.12 14.25 19.50
C ARG A 189 -37.15 13.94 18.00
N ASP A 190 -36.41 14.70 17.19
CA ASP A 190 -36.32 14.44 15.76
C ASP A 190 -35.63 13.10 15.45
N ALA A 191 -34.61 12.73 16.24
CA ALA A 191 -34.02 11.40 16.14
C ALA A 191 -35.03 10.29 16.48
N GLN A 192 -35.88 10.49 17.49
CA GLN A 192 -36.96 9.54 17.85
C GLN A 192 -38.04 9.43 16.77
N ASP A 193 -38.49 10.56 16.24
CA ASP A 193 -39.57 10.64 15.25
C ASP A 193 -39.08 10.31 13.81
N GLY A 194 -37.75 10.26 13.60
CA GLY A 194 -37.08 9.95 12.34
C GLY A 194 -36.50 8.51 12.29
N PRO A 195 -35.18 8.33 12.08
CA PRO A 195 -34.57 7.01 11.87
C PRO A 195 -34.43 6.17 13.15
N GLY A 196 -34.73 6.72 14.33
CA GLY A 196 -34.38 6.15 15.62
C GLY A 196 -33.08 6.77 16.17
N VAL A 197 -32.86 6.62 17.48
CA VAL A 197 -31.64 7.11 18.15
C VAL A 197 -30.52 6.10 18.02
N ASP A 198 -29.31 6.58 17.83
CA ASP A 198 -28.13 5.74 17.63
C ASP A 198 -27.99 4.74 18.80
N PRO A 199 -27.79 3.43 18.54
CA PRO A 199 -27.54 2.42 19.58
C PRO A 199 -26.39 2.78 20.54
N LEU A 200 -25.36 3.48 20.06
CA LEU A 200 -24.27 3.98 20.89
C LEU A 200 -24.79 5.01 21.90
N ASP A 201 -25.57 5.99 21.44
CA ASP A 201 -26.16 7.02 22.30
C ASP A 201 -27.10 6.42 23.35
N LEU A 202 -27.89 5.40 22.99
CA LEU A 202 -28.72 4.67 23.96
C LEU A 202 -27.88 3.96 25.03
N THR A 203 -26.70 3.46 24.66
CA THR A 203 -25.78 2.80 25.60
C THR A 203 -25.10 3.81 26.52
N ARG A 204 -24.67 4.95 25.96
CA ARG A 204 -24.15 6.10 26.72
C ARG A 204 -25.18 6.63 27.70
N GLU A 205 -26.43 6.86 27.27
CA GLU A 205 -27.53 7.33 28.12
C GLU A 205 -27.83 6.37 29.29
N ARG A 206 -27.83 5.05 29.04
CA ARG A 206 -27.99 4.04 30.12
C ARG A 206 -26.87 4.10 31.14
N TRP A 207 -25.63 4.24 30.70
CA TRP A 207 -24.48 4.38 31.58
C TRP A 207 -24.54 5.68 32.40
N MET A 208 -24.84 6.81 31.76
CA MET A 208 -25.02 8.10 32.43
C MET A 208 -26.11 8.05 33.50
N ARG A 209 -27.26 7.40 33.23
CA ARG A 209 -28.32 7.18 34.24
C ARG A 209 -27.82 6.39 35.44
N ALA A 210 -27.03 5.34 35.21
CA ALA A 210 -26.46 4.54 36.30
C ALA A 210 -25.52 5.36 37.19
N ARG A 211 -24.63 6.16 36.59
CA ARG A 211 -23.71 7.05 37.31
C ARG A 211 -24.45 8.15 38.08
N LEU A 212 -25.51 8.71 37.51
CA LEU A 212 -26.34 9.71 38.16
C LEU A 212 -27.05 9.14 39.40
N ARG A 213 -27.64 7.95 39.29
CA ARG A 213 -28.25 7.24 40.44
C ARG A 213 -27.25 6.97 41.56
N GLU A 214 -26.04 6.59 41.19
CA GLU A 214 -24.94 6.36 42.13
C GLU A 214 -24.49 7.64 42.85
N ALA A 215 -24.33 8.74 42.11
CA ALA A 215 -23.96 10.04 42.70
C ALA A 215 -25.03 10.63 43.61
N ALA A 216 -26.32 10.36 43.32
CA ALA A 216 -27.46 10.83 44.12
C ALA A 216 -27.73 9.98 45.38
N ARG A 217 -26.98 8.89 45.62
CA ARG A 217 -27.12 8.07 46.83
C ARG A 217 -26.93 8.92 48.09
N GLY A 218 -27.72 8.60 49.12
CA GLY A 218 -27.68 9.34 50.39
C GLY A 218 -28.32 10.74 50.33
N GLY A 219 -29.10 11.05 49.28
CA GLY A 219 -29.81 12.32 49.15
C GLY A 219 -28.94 13.50 48.71
N ARG A 220 -27.76 13.22 48.14
CA ARG A 220 -26.84 14.24 47.63
C ARG A 220 -27.45 14.97 46.43
N ARG A 221 -27.29 16.29 46.38
CA ARG A 221 -27.67 17.13 45.24
C ARG A 221 -26.66 16.96 44.13
N VAL A 222 -27.14 16.58 42.95
CA VAL A 222 -26.29 16.30 41.79
C VAL A 222 -26.55 17.34 40.70
N ALA A 223 -25.48 17.97 40.20
CA ALA A 223 -25.51 18.71 38.94
C ALA A 223 -24.84 17.88 37.84
N ALA A 224 -25.36 17.93 36.62
CA ALA A 224 -24.80 17.21 35.48
C ALA A 224 -24.60 18.15 34.28
N VAL A 225 -23.36 18.26 33.81
CA VAL A 225 -22.96 18.98 32.60
C VAL A 225 -22.79 17.96 31.49
N ILE A 226 -23.74 17.94 30.57
CA ILE A 226 -23.94 16.86 29.59
C ILE A 226 -24.31 17.46 28.24
N GLY A 227 -23.94 16.79 27.15
CA GLY A 227 -24.41 17.05 25.81
C GLY A 227 -25.92 17.24 25.82
N ALA A 228 -26.40 18.39 25.32
CA ALA A 228 -27.81 18.76 25.42
C ALA A 228 -28.75 17.70 24.83
N PHE A 229 -28.29 16.96 23.82
CA PHE A 229 -29.00 15.84 23.20
C PHE A 229 -29.36 14.72 24.20
N HIS A 230 -28.50 14.44 25.18
CA HIS A 230 -28.70 13.38 26.17
C HIS A 230 -29.57 13.81 27.36
N ALA A 231 -29.72 15.12 27.60
CA ALA A 231 -30.47 15.66 28.75
C ALA A 231 -31.91 15.11 28.90
N PRO A 232 -32.71 14.94 27.84
CA PRO A 232 -34.05 14.34 27.94
C PRO A 232 -34.06 12.94 28.58
N ALA A 233 -33.03 12.13 28.28
CA ALA A 233 -32.89 10.77 28.80
C ALA A 233 -32.46 10.73 30.28
N LEU A 234 -32.06 11.87 30.86
CA LEU A 234 -31.56 12.02 32.22
C LEU A 234 -32.50 12.82 33.14
N SER A 235 -33.71 13.13 32.67
CA SER A 235 -34.77 13.76 33.46
C SER A 235 -35.21 12.89 34.66
N ALA A 236 -35.78 13.52 35.69
CA ALA A 236 -36.24 12.82 36.90
C ALA A 236 -37.22 11.66 36.60
N GLY A 237 -38.11 11.85 35.62
CA GLY A 237 -39.03 10.80 35.14
C GLY A 237 -38.29 9.64 34.48
N ALA A 238 -37.37 9.93 33.55
CA ALA A 238 -36.61 8.91 32.83
C ALA A 238 -35.70 8.06 33.75
N VAL A 239 -35.13 8.67 34.80
CA VAL A 239 -34.30 7.96 35.78
C VAL A 239 -35.15 7.05 36.69
N ARG A 240 -36.41 7.42 36.97
CA ARG A 240 -37.35 6.63 37.78
C ARG A 240 -37.96 5.46 37.01
N ASP A 241 -38.30 5.64 35.73
CA ASP A 241 -38.92 4.59 34.90
C ASP A 241 -38.00 3.38 34.69
N GLU A 242 -36.67 3.58 34.61
CA GLU A 242 -35.71 2.47 34.56
C GLU A 242 -35.49 1.74 35.88
N ALA A 243 -35.77 2.36 37.04
CA ALA A 243 -35.60 1.71 38.34
C ALA A 243 -36.59 0.54 38.56
N GLN A 244 -37.57 0.37 37.67
CA GLN A 244 -38.53 -0.74 37.65
C GLN A 244 -38.13 -1.89 36.68
N GLY A 245 -36.99 -1.79 35.98
CA GLY A 245 -36.41 -2.84 35.13
C GLY A 245 -35.21 -3.54 35.78
N GLU A 246 -34.94 -4.80 35.40
CA GLU A 246 -33.96 -5.69 36.06
C GLU A 246 -32.53 -5.12 36.25
N PRO A 247 -31.80 -5.53 37.32
CA PRO A 247 -30.44 -5.07 37.59
C PRO A 247 -29.41 -5.61 36.56
N LEU A 248 -28.41 -4.78 36.24
CA LEU A 248 -27.24 -5.15 35.44
C LEU A 248 -26.42 -6.28 36.11
N ALA A 249 -26.54 -7.50 35.58
CA ALA A 249 -25.58 -8.56 35.84
C ALA A 249 -24.38 -8.41 34.89
N GLY A 250 -23.18 -8.16 35.43
CA GLY A 250 -21.93 -8.47 34.73
C GLY A 250 -20.85 -7.40 34.58
N VAL A 251 -21.05 -6.14 35.01
CA VAL A 251 -19.99 -5.11 34.93
C VAL A 251 -19.45 -4.84 36.33
N SER A 252 -18.31 -5.44 36.66
CA SER A 252 -17.60 -5.20 37.92
C SER A 252 -17.11 -3.75 37.94
N ALA A 253 -17.83 -2.88 38.66
CA ALA A 253 -17.31 -1.58 39.05
C ALA A 253 -16.09 -1.80 39.96
N GLY A 254 -14.90 -1.47 39.47
CA GLY A 254 -13.72 -1.37 40.32
C GLY A 254 -13.97 -0.32 41.40
N THR A 255 -14.04 -0.76 42.64
CA THR A 255 -14.09 0.11 43.83
C THR A 255 -12.88 1.04 43.83
N PRO A 256 -13.00 2.34 44.18
CA PRO A 256 -11.84 3.16 44.49
C PRO A 256 -11.17 2.53 45.71
N ALA A 257 -9.94 2.06 45.57
CA ALA A 257 -9.17 1.54 46.68
C ALA A 257 -8.95 2.67 47.70
N GLU A 258 -9.43 2.46 48.93
CA GLU A 258 -9.00 3.22 50.09
C GLU A 258 -7.47 3.16 50.21
N SER A 259 -6.83 4.31 50.42
CA SER A 259 -5.41 4.42 50.75
C SER A 259 -5.04 3.48 51.90
N PRO A 260 -4.06 2.58 51.75
CA PRO A 260 -3.38 2.03 52.90
C PRO A 260 -2.29 3.00 53.34
N ALA A 261 -2.35 3.35 54.62
CA ALA A 261 -1.29 4.03 55.32
C ALA A 261 0.07 3.33 55.11
N THR A 262 1.09 4.18 54.99
CA THR A 262 2.52 3.86 54.97
C THR A 262 2.96 2.92 56.09
N GLY A 263 3.62 1.82 55.74
CA GLY A 263 4.51 1.03 56.60
C GLY A 263 5.64 0.45 55.75
N PRO A 264 6.92 0.56 56.15
CA PRO A 264 8.03 0.15 55.29
C PRO A 264 8.36 -1.33 55.47
N GLY A 265 8.57 -2.04 54.37
CA GLY A 265 9.29 -3.31 54.33
C GLY A 265 8.44 -4.55 54.09
N ALA A 266 8.30 -4.92 52.81
CA ALA A 266 8.31 -6.30 52.32
C ALA A 266 8.14 -6.29 50.79
N GLU A 267 9.14 -6.79 50.05
CA GLU A 267 8.99 -7.15 48.64
C GLU A 267 8.01 -8.33 48.49
N PRO A 268 7.10 -8.33 47.49
CA PRO A 268 6.42 -9.55 47.07
C PRO A 268 6.96 -10.09 45.73
N PRO A 269 6.81 -11.40 45.47
CA PRO A 269 7.57 -12.12 44.47
C PRO A 269 6.89 -12.11 43.08
N ALA A 270 7.71 -12.29 42.06
CA ALA A 270 7.30 -12.50 40.68
C ALA A 270 6.58 -13.85 40.50
N ALA A 271 5.35 -13.83 39.99
CA ALA A 271 4.73 -14.97 39.33
C ALA A 271 3.61 -14.53 38.37
N GLN A 272 3.65 -15.15 37.19
CA GLN A 272 2.75 -15.00 36.05
C GLN A 272 1.29 -15.33 36.40
N VAL A 273 0.36 -14.49 35.94
CA VAL A 273 -0.99 -14.92 35.57
C VAL A 273 -1.35 -14.24 34.25
N ALA A 274 -1.42 -15.04 33.19
CA ALA A 274 -2.05 -14.65 31.94
C ALA A 274 -3.56 -14.54 32.17
N SER A 275 -4.05 -13.33 32.45
CA SER A 275 -5.46 -13.00 32.29
C SER A 275 -5.64 -12.39 30.90
N SER A 276 -6.66 -12.80 30.15
CA SER A 276 -7.04 -12.18 28.88
C SER A 276 -7.22 -10.67 29.10
N ALA A 277 -6.23 -9.88 28.70
CA ALA A 277 -6.24 -8.45 28.92
C ALA A 277 -7.39 -7.84 28.11
N ALA A 278 -8.38 -7.29 28.81
CA ALA A 278 -9.30 -6.35 28.20
C ALA A 278 -8.47 -5.24 27.50
N PRO A 279 -8.90 -4.73 26.35
CA PRO A 279 -8.14 -3.71 25.63
C PRO A 279 -7.91 -2.51 26.55
N THR A 280 -6.65 -2.20 26.83
CA THR A 280 -6.26 -1.06 27.64
C THR A 280 -6.33 0.22 26.79
N CYS A 281 -6.89 1.28 27.37
CA CYS A 281 -6.98 2.61 26.77
C CYS A 281 -6.01 3.54 27.51
N ALA A 282 -5.04 4.10 26.81
CA ALA A 282 -4.16 5.12 27.38
C ALA A 282 -4.75 6.50 27.10
N VAL A 283 -4.92 7.32 28.15
CA VAL A 283 -5.40 8.70 28.06
C VAL A 283 -4.31 9.65 28.56
N SER A 284 -4.13 10.78 27.88
CA SER A 284 -3.11 11.79 28.19
C SER A 284 -3.64 13.19 28.01
N LEU A 285 -3.19 14.13 28.85
CA LEU A 285 -3.46 15.56 28.70
C LEU A 285 -2.34 16.20 27.87
N ILE A 286 -2.68 16.63 26.65
CA ILE A 286 -1.71 17.18 25.68
C ILE A 286 -2.01 18.65 25.35
N PRO A 287 -0.99 19.43 24.94
CA PRO A 287 -1.21 20.76 24.38
C PRO A 287 -2.03 20.68 23.07
N TYR A 288 -2.82 21.72 22.82
CA TYR A 288 -3.62 21.85 21.60
C TYR A 288 -3.53 23.29 21.07
N THR A 289 -4.11 23.56 19.90
CA THR A 289 -4.06 24.88 19.26
C THR A 289 -5.42 25.26 18.67
N TYR A 290 -5.65 26.56 18.49
CA TYR A 290 -6.88 27.04 17.83
C TYR A 290 -7.00 26.60 16.37
N ALA A 291 -5.90 26.55 15.63
CA ALA A 291 -5.91 26.03 14.26
C ALA A 291 -6.45 24.58 14.19
N LEU A 292 -6.14 23.74 15.18
CA LEU A 292 -6.63 22.36 15.23
C LEU A 292 -8.04 22.25 15.82
N LEU A 293 -8.45 23.23 16.63
CA LEU A 293 -9.79 23.34 17.19
C LEU A 293 -10.82 23.80 16.14
N ASP A 294 -10.37 24.53 15.12
CA ASP A 294 -11.24 25.01 14.06
C ASP A 294 -11.86 23.85 13.28
N ALA A 295 -13.17 23.91 13.03
CA ALA A 295 -13.88 22.85 12.31
C ALA A 295 -13.32 22.54 10.90
N ARG A 296 -12.57 23.47 10.26
CA ARG A 296 -11.91 23.23 8.96
C ARG A 296 -10.68 22.32 9.06
N SER A 297 -10.17 22.04 10.26
CA SER A 297 -9.03 21.13 10.46
C SER A 297 -9.37 19.66 10.15
N GLY A 298 -10.65 19.33 10.02
CA GLY A 298 -11.14 17.96 9.86
C GLY A 298 -11.59 17.32 11.18
N TYR A 299 -11.52 18.03 12.32
CA TYR A 299 -12.09 17.56 13.58
C TYR A 299 -13.64 17.64 13.54
N PRO A 300 -14.38 16.51 13.61
CA PRO A 300 -15.83 16.50 13.40
C PRO A 300 -16.65 17.31 14.42
N ALA A 301 -16.14 17.47 15.64
CA ALA A 301 -16.76 18.26 16.69
C ALA A 301 -16.07 19.64 16.89
N GLY A 302 -15.30 20.09 15.90
CA GLY A 302 -14.62 21.39 15.94
C GLY A 302 -15.60 22.57 15.94
N ILE A 303 -15.11 23.71 16.43
CA ILE A 303 -15.87 24.96 16.46
C ILE A 303 -15.37 25.88 15.34
N ARG A 304 -16.24 26.63 14.68
CA ARG A 304 -15.80 27.65 13.71
C ARG A 304 -15.23 28.85 14.46
N ASP A 305 -14.11 29.36 13.95
CA ASP A 305 -13.56 30.67 14.34
C ASP A 305 -13.27 30.78 15.85
N PRO A 306 -12.40 29.92 16.43
CA PRO A 306 -12.18 29.81 17.87
C PRO A 306 -11.72 31.09 18.58
N GLU A 307 -10.93 31.96 17.95
CA GLU A 307 -10.55 33.26 18.56
C GLU A 307 -11.78 34.17 18.71
N TRP A 308 -12.71 34.15 17.75
CA TRP A 308 -13.99 34.86 17.91
C TRP A 308 -14.76 34.34 19.13
N GLN A 309 -14.86 33.02 19.30
CA GLN A 309 -15.55 32.42 20.43
C GLN A 309 -14.91 32.81 21.77
N HIS A 310 -13.57 32.89 21.81
CA HIS A 310 -12.85 33.34 23.00
C HIS A 310 -13.16 34.79 23.37
N GLN A 311 -13.21 35.69 22.38
CA GLN A 311 -13.55 37.10 22.64
C GLN A 311 -15.02 37.26 23.08
N VAL A 312 -15.93 36.41 22.57
CA VAL A 312 -17.33 36.37 23.04
C VAL A 312 -17.41 35.90 24.49
N LEU A 313 -16.63 34.89 24.88
CA LEU A 313 -16.51 34.45 26.28
C LEU A 313 -16.03 35.60 27.18
N GLU A 314 -14.98 36.32 26.77
CA GLU A 314 -14.45 37.49 27.51
C GLU A 314 -15.47 38.63 27.64
N SER A 315 -16.44 38.70 26.74
CA SER A 315 -17.54 39.68 26.79
C SER A 315 -18.57 39.36 27.89
N ALA A 316 -18.52 38.15 28.49
CA ALA A 316 -19.33 37.72 29.63
C ALA A 316 -20.85 37.96 29.48
N GLY A 317 -21.35 37.89 28.24
CA GLY A 317 -22.76 38.12 27.92
C GLY A 317 -23.20 39.58 27.86
N ASP A 318 -22.29 40.57 27.90
CA ASP A 318 -22.62 41.98 27.68
C ASP A 318 -22.77 42.31 26.18
N PRO A 319 -23.97 42.74 25.72
CA PRO A 319 -24.18 43.13 24.31
C PRO A 319 -23.25 44.23 23.82
N ALA A 320 -22.90 45.20 24.68
CA ALA A 320 -22.03 46.31 24.30
C ALA A 320 -20.59 45.83 24.09
N ALA A 321 -20.09 44.96 24.98
CA ALA A 321 -18.77 44.34 24.85
C ALA A 321 -18.64 43.47 23.59
N VAL A 322 -19.69 42.70 23.24
CA VAL A 322 -19.72 41.93 21.97
C VAL A 322 -19.63 42.87 20.77
N GLY A 323 -20.32 44.01 20.81
CA GLY A 323 -20.21 45.06 19.80
C GLY A 323 -18.79 45.64 19.66
N GLU A 324 -18.07 45.80 20.77
CA GLU A 324 -16.68 46.28 20.76
C GLU A 324 -15.70 45.21 20.25
N THR A 325 -15.95 43.94 20.59
CA THR A 325 -15.24 42.79 20.02
C THR A 325 -15.35 42.76 18.51
N ALA A 326 -16.55 42.94 17.95
CA ALA A 326 -16.76 43.02 16.51
C ALA A 326 -15.95 44.16 15.87
N LEU A 327 -15.88 45.33 16.51
CA LEU A 327 -15.06 46.44 16.03
C LEU A 327 -13.56 46.10 16.05
N ARG A 328 -13.07 45.50 17.13
CA ARG A 328 -11.67 45.09 17.27
C ARG A 328 -11.28 44.05 16.22
N CYS A 329 -12.13 43.06 15.98
CA CYS A 329 -11.95 42.09 14.91
C CYS A 329 -11.93 42.76 13.54
N ALA A 330 -12.83 43.70 13.26
CA ALA A 330 -12.82 44.46 12.00
C ALA A 330 -11.50 45.20 11.80
N VAL A 331 -11.00 45.89 12.83
CA VAL A 331 -9.71 46.60 12.78
C VAL A 331 -8.56 45.63 12.45
N ARG A 332 -8.50 44.47 13.12
CA ARG A 332 -7.49 43.44 12.84
C ARG A 332 -7.58 42.91 11.40
N VAL A 333 -8.78 42.62 10.90
CA VAL A 333 -9.00 42.16 9.52
C VAL A 333 -8.51 43.20 8.51
N THR A 334 -8.82 44.49 8.73
CA THR A 334 -8.32 45.56 7.84
C THR A 334 -6.79 45.71 7.90
N GLY A 335 -6.17 45.39 9.05
CA GLY A 335 -4.72 45.35 9.22
C GLY A 335 -4.06 44.21 8.44
N GLU A 336 -4.58 42.99 8.56
CA GLU A 336 -4.10 41.82 7.79
C GLU A 336 -4.25 42.03 6.29
N LEU A 337 -5.39 42.57 5.86
CA LEU A 337 -5.63 42.85 4.45
C LEU A 337 -4.61 43.87 3.89
N ARG A 338 -4.23 44.86 4.70
CA ARG A 338 -3.18 45.83 4.37
C ARG A 338 -1.79 45.19 4.30
N ALA A 339 -1.48 44.26 5.18
CA ALA A 339 -0.21 43.51 5.16
C ALA A 339 -0.06 42.67 3.89
N GLU A 340 -1.17 42.18 3.32
CA GLU A 340 -1.20 41.47 2.04
C GLU A 340 -1.22 42.40 0.81
N GLY A 341 -1.04 43.72 1.00
CA GLY A 341 -0.95 44.70 -0.09
C GLY A 341 -2.29 45.23 -0.58
N HIS A 342 -3.40 44.95 0.11
CA HIS A 342 -4.73 45.45 -0.25
C HIS A 342 -5.12 46.68 0.61
N PRO A 343 -5.49 47.82 -0.01
CA PRO A 343 -5.82 49.03 0.75
C PRO A 343 -7.10 48.83 1.58
N SER A 344 -6.99 49.01 2.89
CA SER A 344 -8.11 49.05 3.83
C SER A 344 -7.76 49.84 5.09
N GLY A 345 -8.75 50.47 5.71
CA GLY A 345 -8.53 51.42 6.81
C GLY A 345 -9.68 51.53 7.82
N PRO A 346 -9.57 52.48 8.77
CA PRO A 346 -10.54 52.64 9.85
C PRO A 346 -11.97 52.94 9.39
N ALA A 347 -12.14 53.57 8.22
CA ALA A 347 -13.45 53.81 7.62
C ALA A 347 -14.17 52.50 7.30
N ASP A 348 -13.45 51.54 6.70
CA ASP A 348 -14.00 50.21 6.40
C ASP A 348 -14.34 49.47 7.70
N ALA A 349 -13.47 49.53 8.71
CA ALA A 349 -13.72 48.88 10.01
C ALA A 349 -14.98 49.45 10.70
N ARG A 350 -15.18 50.77 10.64
CA ARG A 350 -16.39 51.43 11.15
C ARG A 350 -17.64 50.99 10.37
N GLU A 351 -17.52 50.88 9.06
CA GLU A 351 -18.62 50.45 8.20
C GLU A 351 -18.99 48.98 8.44
N ILE A 352 -18.00 48.08 8.60
CA ILE A 352 -18.22 46.68 9.01
C ILE A 352 -18.99 46.63 10.33
N ARG A 353 -18.57 47.42 11.33
CA ARG A 353 -19.25 47.46 12.63
C ARG A 353 -20.69 47.96 12.53
N ARG A 354 -20.94 48.96 11.68
CA ARG A 354 -22.30 49.47 11.41
C ARG A 354 -23.16 48.40 10.76
N VAL A 355 -22.71 47.83 9.64
CA VAL A 355 -23.44 46.80 8.88
C VAL A 355 -23.71 45.56 9.75
N ALA A 356 -22.75 45.10 10.56
CA ALA A 356 -22.97 43.98 11.47
C ALA A 356 -24.08 44.29 12.50
N GLY A 357 -24.10 45.51 13.05
CA GLY A 357 -25.14 45.95 13.99
C GLY A 357 -26.53 46.09 13.33
N ASP A 358 -26.59 46.57 12.10
CA ASP A 358 -27.83 46.66 11.34
C ASP A 358 -28.38 45.27 11.00
N LEU A 359 -27.51 44.33 10.60
CA LEU A 359 -27.88 42.93 10.39
C LEU A 359 -28.41 42.27 11.67
N ALA A 360 -27.78 42.53 12.82
CA ALA A 360 -28.26 42.05 14.11
C ALA A 360 -29.66 42.60 14.43
N SER A 361 -29.87 43.90 14.22
CA SER A 361 -31.15 44.57 14.45
C SER A 361 -32.26 44.02 13.55
N LEU A 362 -31.95 43.81 12.26
CA LEU A 362 -32.87 43.19 11.29
C LEU A 362 -33.25 41.75 11.66
N ARG A 363 -32.36 41.04 12.35
CA ARG A 363 -32.55 39.66 12.81
C ARG A 363 -33.13 39.57 14.23
N GLY A 364 -33.42 40.70 14.87
CA GLY A 364 -33.94 40.75 16.24
C GLY A 364 -32.95 40.27 17.29
N LEU A 365 -31.65 40.38 17.03
CA LEU A 365 -30.58 39.96 17.93
C LEU A 365 -30.11 41.12 18.83
N PRO A 366 -29.71 40.85 20.09
CA PRO A 366 -29.24 41.88 21.03
C PRO A 366 -27.86 42.48 20.65
N ALA A 367 -27.04 41.72 19.92
CA ALA A 367 -25.70 42.12 19.46
C ALA A 367 -25.33 41.36 18.17
N PRO A 368 -24.34 41.83 17.38
CA PRO A 368 -23.87 41.10 16.20
C PRO A 368 -23.18 39.80 16.58
N GLY A 369 -23.67 38.67 16.05
CA GLY A 369 -23.03 37.38 16.14
C GLY A 369 -21.95 37.17 15.07
N ARG A 370 -21.35 35.97 15.07
CA ARG A 370 -20.29 35.57 14.13
C ARG A 370 -20.74 35.69 12.68
N SER A 371 -21.96 35.26 12.38
CA SER A 371 -22.58 35.30 11.05
C SER A 371 -22.77 36.74 10.56
N GLU A 372 -23.31 37.63 11.41
CA GLU A 372 -23.52 39.03 11.06
C GLU A 372 -22.19 39.73 10.82
N PHE A 373 -21.16 39.41 11.63
CA PHE A 373 -19.82 39.93 11.44
C PHE A 373 -19.19 39.47 10.12
N ALA A 374 -19.19 38.17 9.83
CA ALA A 374 -18.61 37.63 8.60
C ALA A 374 -19.30 38.18 7.34
N GLU A 375 -20.64 38.29 7.38
CA GLU A 375 -21.44 38.86 6.30
C GLU A 375 -21.14 40.36 6.10
N ALA A 376 -20.98 41.12 7.19
CA ALA A 376 -20.57 42.52 7.12
C ALA A 376 -19.18 42.69 6.52
N VAL A 377 -18.20 41.86 6.91
CA VAL A 377 -16.84 41.89 6.35
C VAL A 377 -16.87 41.58 4.85
N GLN A 378 -17.60 40.54 4.43
CA GLN A 378 -17.73 40.20 3.02
C GLN A 378 -18.42 41.33 2.23
N THR A 379 -19.46 41.93 2.78
CA THR A 379 -20.21 43.02 2.14
C THR A 379 -19.32 44.25 1.94
N VAL A 380 -18.59 44.66 2.98
CA VAL A 380 -17.80 45.90 2.95
C VAL A 380 -16.47 45.73 2.21
N LEU A 381 -15.74 44.63 2.45
CA LEU A 381 -14.37 44.45 1.93
C LEU A 381 -14.31 43.64 0.63
N ALA A 382 -15.15 42.62 0.47
CA ALA A 382 -15.14 41.76 -0.71
C ALA A 382 -16.11 42.23 -1.80
N GLN A 383 -17.16 42.98 -1.45
CA GLN A 383 -18.11 43.61 -2.38
C GLN A 383 -18.74 42.64 -3.40
N GLY A 384 -18.84 41.35 -3.04
CA GLY A 384 -19.40 40.31 -3.90
C GLY A 384 -18.42 39.69 -4.90
N GLU A 385 -17.12 40.01 -4.86
CA GLU A 385 -16.09 39.38 -5.70
C GLU A 385 -15.47 38.15 -4.98
N PRO A 386 -15.75 36.91 -5.43
CA PRO A 386 -15.21 35.70 -4.78
C PRO A 386 -13.74 35.42 -5.12
N LEU A 387 -13.22 36.03 -6.18
CA LEU A 387 -11.84 35.84 -6.66
C LEU A 387 -11.03 37.13 -6.45
N GLY A 388 -9.71 37.04 -6.39
CA GLY A 388 -8.84 38.19 -6.12
C GLY A 388 -8.97 38.69 -4.68
N ARG A 389 -9.51 39.90 -4.48
CA ARG A 389 -9.65 40.54 -3.16
C ARG A 389 -10.47 39.69 -2.19
N GLY A 390 -11.50 39.00 -2.66
CA GLY A 390 -12.30 38.08 -1.85
C GLY A 390 -11.47 36.96 -1.20
N ARG A 391 -10.44 36.44 -1.88
CA ARG A 391 -9.53 35.43 -1.30
C ARG A 391 -8.63 36.01 -0.23
N ALA A 392 -8.13 37.23 -0.42
CA ALA A 392 -7.35 37.93 0.60
C ALA A 392 -8.20 38.25 1.85
N VAL A 393 -9.45 38.69 1.65
CA VAL A 393 -10.42 38.88 2.74
C VAL A 393 -10.69 37.57 3.48
N ALA A 394 -10.87 36.46 2.76
CA ALA A 394 -11.07 35.14 3.37
C ALA A 394 -9.85 34.69 4.20
N ARG A 395 -8.62 34.90 3.71
CA ARG A 395 -7.38 34.61 4.45
C ARG A 395 -7.21 35.50 5.68
N ALA A 396 -7.51 36.80 5.55
CA ALA A 396 -7.48 37.73 6.67
C ALA A 396 -8.52 37.36 7.74
N LEU A 397 -9.75 37.00 7.33
CA LEU A 397 -10.78 36.47 8.22
C LEU A 397 -10.29 35.19 8.93
N GLU A 398 -9.69 34.26 8.19
CA GLU A 398 -9.16 33.02 8.76
C GLU A 398 -8.09 33.29 9.83
N ARG A 399 -7.07 34.10 9.54
CA ARG A 399 -6.03 34.44 10.54
C ARG A 399 -6.61 35.12 11.78
N VAL A 400 -7.50 36.10 11.61
CA VAL A 400 -8.02 36.89 12.73
C VAL A 400 -9.03 36.13 13.56
N LEU A 401 -9.92 35.37 12.93
CA LEU A 401 -11.02 34.69 13.59
C LEU A 401 -10.64 33.29 14.13
N VAL A 402 -9.67 32.61 13.53
CA VAL A 402 -9.11 31.37 14.08
C VAL A 402 -8.09 31.70 15.17
N GLY A 403 -7.18 32.64 14.92
CA GLY A 403 -6.10 32.98 15.85
C GLY A 403 -5.02 31.91 15.98
N GLU A 404 -3.96 32.24 16.71
CA GLU A 404 -2.74 31.42 16.83
C GLU A 404 -2.51 30.90 18.26
N ARG A 405 -3.53 30.95 19.13
CA ARG A 405 -3.37 30.55 20.53
C ARG A 405 -3.02 29.06 20.65
N THR A 406 -2.05 28.80 21.52
CA THR A 406 -1.56 27.47 21.86
C THR A 406 -1.65 27.28 23.37
N GLY A 407 -2.27 26.19 23.81
CA GLY A 407 -2.39 25.88 25.22
C GLY A 407 -1.26 24.98 25.73
N ARG A 408 -1.21 24.80 27.04
CA ARG A 408 -0.22 23.99 27.74
C ARG A 408 -0.81 23.33 28.99
N PRO A 409 -0.58 22.04 29.22
CA PRO A 409 -0.87 21.39 30.49
C PRO A 409 -0.02 21.99 31.63
N ALA A 410 -0.50 21.91 32.87
CA ALA A 410 0.26 22.30 34.06
C ALA A 410 1.64 21.58 34.12
N PRO A 411 2.69 22.22 34.66
CA PRO A 411 4.05 21.65 34.70
C PRO A 411 4.15 20.28 35.40
N GLY A 412 3.30 20.02 36.40
CA GLY A 412 3.27 18.75 37.14
C GLY A 412 2.37 17.67 36.53
N ALA A 413 1.67 17.95 35.42
CA ALA A 413 0.76 16.99 34.81
C ALA A 413 1.52 15.71 34.39
N PRO A 414 0.96 14.50 34.63
CA PRO A 414 1.60 13.24 34.27
C PRO A 414 1.98 13.22 32.79
N ARG A 415 3.25 12.95 32.50
CA ARG A 415 3.76 12.72 31.14
C ARG A 415 4.54 11.42 31.11
N GLY A 416 4.33 10.63 30.07
CA GLY A 416 5.14 9.43 29.87
C GLY A 416 6.59 9.80 29.56
N GLY A 417 7.56 9.01 30.06
CA GLY A 417 9.00 9.32 29.96
C GLY A 417 9.54 9.48 28.53
N LEU A 418 8.86 8.92 27.52
CA LEU A 418 9.25 9.03 26.12
C LEU A 418 9.09 10.45 25.55
N ALA A 419 7.99 11.15 25.87
CA ALA A 419 7.73 12.48 25.35
C ALA A 419 8.86 13.48 25.67
N PRO A 420 9.30 13.65 26.93
CA PRO A 420 10.42 14.54 27.25
C PRO A 420 11.75 14.05 26.66
N ALA A 421 11.96 12.73 26.53
CA ALA A 421 13.16 12.20 25.88
C ALA A 421 13.23 12.59 24.39
N VAL A 422 12.10 12.46 23.67
CA VAL A 422 12.00 12.89 22.26
C VAL A 422 12.16 14.39 22.13
N GLU A 423 11.47 15.19 22.96
CA GLU A 423 11.59 16.65 22.95
C GLU A 423 13.05 17.10 23.15
N ALA A 424 13.77 16.46 24.08
CA ALA A 424 15.19 16.75 24.32
C ALA A 424 16.09 16.39 23.12
N GLU A 425 15.87 15.22 22.49
CA GLU A 425 16.61 14.83 21.28
C GLU A 425 16.31 15.76 20.09
N LEU A 426 15.04 16.14 19.87
CA LEU A 426 14.64 17.07 18.82
C LEU A 426 15.29 18.45 19.02
N ALA A 427 15.29 18.96 20.26
CA ALA A 427 15.93 20.23 20.61
C ALA A 427 17.45 20.18 20.36
N ALA A 428 18.12 19.10 20.78
CA ALA A 428 19.55 18.91 20.56
C ALA A 428 19.93 18.83 19.07
N LEU A 429 19.03 18.32 18.21
CA LEU A 429 19.26 18.16 16.77
C LEU A 429 18.76 19.34 15.92
N GLY A 430 18.16 20.38 16.54
CA GLY A 430 17.61 21.54 15.84
C GLY A 430 16.39 21.21 14.98
N LEU A 431 15.58 20.25 15.43
CA LEU A 431 14.36 19.79 14.79
C LEU A 431 13.12 20.45 15.42
N PRO A 432 12.00 20.63 14.68
CA PRO A 432 10.78 21.22 15.21
C PRO A 432 10.22 20.46 16.43
N GLY A 433 9.99 21.18 17.53
CA GLY A 433 9.40 20.63 18.76
C GLY A 433 8.00 21.20 19.05
N PRO A 434 7.45 20.96 20.26
CA PRO A 434 6.13 21.47 20.65
C PRO A 434 5.96 22.98 20.50
N ALA A 435 7.04 23.75 20.69
CA ALA A 435 7.03 25.21 20.61
C ALA A 435 7.11 25.75 19.16
N SER A 436 7.31 24.90 18.16
CA SER A 436 7.57 25.32 16.77
C SER A 436 6.31 25.63 15.95
N GLY A 437 5.12 25.66 16.57
CA GLY A 437 3.88 26.09 15.93
C GLY A 437 3.38 25.23 14.77
N GLY A 438 3.86 23.98 14.65
CA GLY A 438 3.42 23.03 13.61
C GLY A 438 3.89 23.35 12.19
N GLN A 439 4.95 24.14 12.02
CA GLN A 439 5.52 24.43 10.70
C GLN A 439 6.21 23.21 10.10
N ASP A 440 5.90 22.92 8.84
CA ASP A 440 6.57 21.88 8.06
C ASP A 440 8.00 22.32 7.75
N LYS A 441 8.96 21.44 8.03
CA LYS A 441 10.37 21.63 7.69
C LYS A 441 10.82 20.52 6.75
N GLU A 442 11.22 20.89 5.55
CA GLU A 442 11.90 19.98 4.64
C GLU A 442 13.38 19.87 5.00
N LEU A 443 13.88 18.65 5.05
CA LEU A 443 15.26 18.30 5.37
C LEU A 443 15.84 17.48 4.24
N ARG A 444 17.05 17.83 3.83
CA ARG A 444 17.91 16.97 3.01
C ARG A 444 19.11 16.57 3.86
N LEU A 445 19.26 15.27 4.11
CA LEU A 445 20.28 14.73 5.00
C LEU A 445 21.35 14.00 4.19
N ASP A 446 22.60 14.13 4.62
CA ASP A 446 23.75 13.36 4.11
C ASP A 446 24.35 12.54 5.27
N PRO A 447 23.66 11.45 5.69
CA PRO A 447 23.92 10.79 6.96
C PRO A 447 25.26 10.03 7.00
N LEU A 448 25.86 9.75 5.84
CA LEU A 448 27.16 9.06 5.75
C LEU A 448 28.34 10.04 5.88
N ARG A 449 28.13 11.34 5.66
CA ARG A 449 29.18 12.36 5.72
C ARG A 449 29.08 13.31 6.91
N SER A 450 27.90 13.45 7.50
CA SER A 450 27.60 14.45 8.54
C SER A 450 27.07 13.78 9.80
N ASP A 451 27.84 13.80 10.89
CA ASP A 451 27.46 13.27 12.21
C ASP A 451 26.12 13.84 12.74
N PRO A 452 25.84 15.15 12.61
CA PRO A 452 24.53 15.70 12.95
C PRO A 452 23.39 15.12 12.08
N ASP A 453 23.62 14.94 10.78
CA ASP A 453 22.60 14.38 9.89
C ASP A 453 22.41 12.88 10.10
N ARG A 454 23.46 12.16 10.51
CA ARG A 454 23.37 10.77 10.97
C ARG A 454 22.45 10.64 12.18
N LYS A 455 22.65 11.48 13.19
CA LYS A 455 21.80 11.48 14.40
C LYS A 455 20.36 11.85 14.08
N ARG A 456 20.14 12.79 13.14
CA ARG A 456 18.80 13.11 12.62
C ARG A 456 18.17 11.90 11.93
N GLU A 457 18.85 11.29 10.97
CA GLU A 457 18.37 10.11 10.24
C GLU A 457 17.95 8.98 11.20
N VAL A 458 18.81 8.64 12.18
CA VAL A 458 18.51 7.59 13.17
C VAL A 458 17.27 7.92 14.01
N LEU A 459 17.13 9.16 14.49
CA LEU A 459 15.94 9.56 15.24
C LEU A 459 14.68 9.49 14.37
N LEU A 460 14.73 9.97 13.13
CA LEU A 460 13.59 9.95 12.21
C LEU A 460 13.17 8.52 11.87
N ARG A 461 14.14 7.61 11.62
CA ARG A 461 13.89 6.17 11.41
C ARG A 461 13.23 5.53 12.63
N ARG A 462 13.71 5.80 13.85
CA ARG A 462 13.10 5.29 15.09
C ARG A 462 11.67 5.76 15.26
N LEU A 463 11.40 7.06 15.08
CA LEU A 463 10.05 7.61 15.20
C LEU A 463 9.11 7.03 14.14
N ALA A 464 9.57 6.90 12.89
CA ALA A 464 8.80 6.29 11.81
C ALA A 464 8.48 4.81 12.08
N LEU A 465 9.47 4.01 12.51
CA LEU A 465 9.31 2.61 12.88
C LEU A 465 8.29 2.42 14.02
N CYS A 466 8.28 3.34 14.99
CA CYS A 466 7.33 3.32 16.10
C CYS A 466 5.92 3.81 15.73
N GLY A 467 5.69 4.20 14.46
CA GLY A 467 4.42 4.76 14.00
C GLY A 467 4.13 6.15 14.56
N ILE A 468 5.16 6.88 15.02
CA ILE A 468 4.99 8.23 15.56
C ILE A 468 4.91 9.22 14.37
N PRO A 469 3.77 9.91 14.15
CA PRO A 469 3.54 10.74 12.97
C PRO A 469 4.25 12.09 13.12
N TYR A 470 5.58 12.06 13.00
CA TYR A 470 6.46 13.23 13.10
C TYR A 470 7.21 13.50 11.80
N ALA A 471 7.62 12.43 11.11
CA ALA A 471 8.49 12.48 9.95
C ALA A 471 7.96 11.59 8.82
N GLN A 472 8.07 12.09 7.59
CA GLN A 472 7.76 11.33 6.39
C GLN A 472 8.94 11.41 5.42
N GLU A 473 9.39 10.24 4.94
CA GLU A 473 10.45 10.15 3.94
C GLU A 473 9.88 10.43 2.54
N THR A 474 10.61 11.21 1.74
CA THR A 474 10.23 11.57 0.37
C THR A 474 11.23 10.97 -0.61
N SER A 475 10.75 10.21 -1.60
CA SER A 475 11.61 9.53 -2.58
C SER A 475 12.46 10.49 -3.39
N VAL A 476 13.77 10.21 -3.50
CA VAL A 476 14.70 10.92 -4.38
C VAL A 476 15.12 9.97 -5.50
N GLY A 477 14.74 10.25 -6.74
CA GLY A 477 15.24 9.50 -7.88
C GLY A 477 16.70 9.87 -8.17
N GLY A 478 17.61 8.91 -7.99
CA GLY A 478 18.98 9.02 -8.50
C GLY A 478 18.98 8.95 -10.04
N ALA A 479 19.83 9.74 -10.69
CA ALA A 479 20.03 9.61 -12.13
C ALA A 479 20.67 8.24 -12.42
N GLY A 480 20.07 7.43 -13.28
CA GLY A 480 20.63 6.15 -13.73
C GLY A 480 20.37 4.93 -12.83
N GLY A 481 19.46 5.01 -11.85
CA GLY A 481 19.07 3.85 -11.04
C GLY A 481 20.04 3.49 -9.91
N ALA A 482 20.98 4.37 -9.57
CA ALA A 482 21.82 4.26 -8.38
C ALA A 482 21.09 4.79 -7.13
N ASP A 483 21.31 4.14 -5.98
CA ASP A 483 20.76 4.56 -4.70
C ASP A 483 21.19 6.00 -4.34
N ALA A 484 20.22 6.79 -3.87
CA ALA A 484 20.48 8.17 -3.47
C ALA A 484 21.29 8.20 -2.16
N LEU A 485 22.52 8.71 -2.23
CA LEU A 485 23.39 8.92 -1.05
C LEU A 485 22.83 9.95 -0.04
N THR A 486 21.76 10.68 -0.41
CA THR A 486 21.09 11.66 0.45
C THR A 486 19.62 11.32 0.63
N THR A 487 19.12 11.36 1.85
CA THR A 487 17.70 11.17 2.17
C THR A 487 16.97 12.52 2.22
N ARG A 488 15.67 12.52 1.95
CA ARG A 488 14.80 13.70 2.10
C ARG A 488 13.65 13.38 3.03
N TRP A 489 13.41 14.29 3.97
CA TRP A 489 12.38 14.15 4.99
C TRP A 489 11.54 15.42 5.08
N THR A 490 10.25 15.27 5.31
CA THR A 490 9.37 16.34 5.77
C THR A 490 9.03 16.07 7.23
N VAL A 491 9.35 17.00 8.12
CA VAL A 491 9.13 16.85 9.57
C VAL A 491 8.22 17.93 10.10
N ARG A 492 7.32 17.56 11.02
CA ARG A 492 6.41 18.48 11.70
C ARG A 492 5.98 17.93 13.05
N TRP A 493 5.89 18.81 14.05
CA TRP A 493 5.31 18.45 15.34
C TRP A 493 3.79 18.69 15.33
N THR A 494 3.02 17.65 15.65
CA THR A 494 1.55 17.73 15.73
C THR A 494 1.04 17.19 17.07
N PRO A 495 -0.21 17.49 17.47
CA PRO A 495 -0.80 16.81 18.63
C PRO A 495 -0.93 15.30 18.48
N ALA A 496 -1.03 14.79 17.24
CA ALA A 496 -0.94 13.35 16.98
C ALA A 496 0.43 12.79 17.36
N THR A 497 1.52 13.54 17.08
CA THR A 497 2.85 13.19 17.55
C THR A 497 2.87 13.06 19.08
N ALA A 498 2.40 14.08 19.80
CA ALA A 498 2.37 14.08 21.27
C ALA A 498 1.48 12.96 21.87
N ALA A 499 0.35 12.66 21.24
CA ALA A 499 -0.56 11.60 21.65
C ALA A 499 0.07 10.20 21.48
N VAL A 500 0.60 9.91 20.29
CA VAL A 500 1.22 8.61 19.99
C VAL A 500 2.45 8.38 20.86
N LEU A 501 3.23 9.42 21.14
CA LEU A 501 4.34 9.34 22.10
C LEU A 501 3.91 8.84 23.48
N THR A 502 2.70 9.20 23.95
CA THR A 502 2.22 8.72 25.25
C THR A 502 1.97 7.21 25.24
N THR A 503 1.44 6.67 24.15
CA THR A 503 1.13 5.22 24.04
C THR A 503 2.36 4.36 23.85
N ALA A 504 3.33 4.89 23.13
CA ALA A 504 4.60 4.25 22.88
C ALA A 504 5.40 4.02 24.19
N THR A 505 5.09 4.75 25.27
CA THR A 505 5.78 4.63 26.56
C THR A 505 5.70 3.23 27.18
N THR A 506 4.66 2.46 26.85
CA THR A 506 4.52 1.05 27.27
C THR A 506 5.66 0.16 26.79
N ARG A 507 6.34 0.56 25.71
CA ARG A 507 7.45 -0.18 25.08
C ARG A 507 8.83 0.37 25.47
N GLY A 508 8.91 1.51 26.15
CA GLY A 508 10.17 2.14 26.54
C GLY A 508 10.04 3.62 26.87
N VAL A 509 11.06 4.18 27.53
CA VAL A 509 11.10 5.61 27.90
C VAL A 509 12.04 6.44 27.02
N THR A 510 12.74 5.82 26.07
CA THR A 510 13.55 6.50 25.06
C THR A 510 13.19 6.02 23.64
N PRO A 511 13.46 6.81 22.59
CA PRO A 511 13.18 6.41 21.19
C PRO A 511 13.81 5.07 20.82
N ALA A 512 15.02 4.81 21.30
CA ALA A 512 15.73 3.55 21.06
C ALA A 512 15.03 2.36 21.72
N GLN A 513 14.62 2.49 22.99
CA GLN A 513 13.92 1.42 23.71
C GLN A 513 12.57 1.10 23.08
N VAL A 514 11.83 2.12 22.65
CA VAL A 514 10.54 1.90 21.98
C VAL A 514 10.74 1.20 20.65
N ALA A 515 11.69 1.65 19.82
CA ALA A 515 12.02 1.01 18.55
C ALA A 515 12.43 -0.46 18.75
N GLU A 516 13.29 -0.74 19.73
CA GLU A 516 13.68 -2.10 20.10
C GLU A 516 12.46 -2.92 20.58
N GLY A 517 11.60 -2.34 21.42
CA GLY A 517 10.39 -2.99 21.92
C GLY A 517 9.39 -3.35 20.81
N VAL A 518 9.23 -2.48 19.81
CA VAL A 518 8.40 -2.72 18.61
C VAL A 518 8.96 -3.89 17.80
N LEU A 519 10.27 -3.86 17.47
CA LEU A 519 10.89 -4.94 16.69
C LEU A 519 10.87 -6.26 17.44
N ARG A 520 11.19 -6.27 18.74
CA ARG A 520 11.12 -7.48 19.58
C ARG A 520 9.68 -8.04 19.66
N ALA A 521 8.66 -7.17 19.67
CA ALA A 521 7.28 -7.64 19.61
C ALA A 521 6.95 -8.28 18.26
N ARG A 522 7.42 -7.70 17.15
CA ARG A 522 7.27 -8.26 15.79
C ARG A 522 7.95 -9.62 15.65
N VAL A 523 9.18 -9.76 16.13
CA VAL A 523 9.94 -11.03 16.15
C VAL A 523 9.22 -12.09 16.97
N ARG A 524 8.73 -11.76 18.18
CA ARG A 524 7.94 -12.69 19.00
C ARG A 524 6.66 -13.15 18.31
N ALA A 525 5.96 -12.24 17.61
CA ALA A 525 4.75 -12.59 16.87
C ALA A 525 5.06 -13.57 15.73
N ALA A 526 6.11 -13.31 14.94
CA ALA A 526 6.55 -14.20 13.87
C ALA A 526 6.91 -15.60 14.40
N HIS A 527 7.59 -15.70 15.54
CA HIS A 527 7.88 -17.02 16.15
C HIS A 527 6.62 -17.74 16.66
N ALA A 528 5.62 -17.01 17.16
CA ALA A 528 4.35 -17.61 17.56
C ALA A 528 3.58 -18.18 16.35
N GLU A 529 3.81 -17.63 15.16
CA GLU A 529 3.20 -18.05 13.88
C GLU A 529 3.99 -19.16 13.14
N GLY A 530 5.03 -19.72 13.76
CA GLY A 530 5.83 -20.82 13.19
C GLY A 530 7.23 -20.42 12.72
N GLY A 531 7.68 -19.19 13.03
CA GLY A 531 8.99 -18.65 12.66
C GLY A 531 8.88 -17.59 11.56
N PRO A 532 9.88 -16.68 11.43
CA PRO A 532 9.81 -15.63 10.43
C PRO A 532 10.09 -16.15 9.02
N THR A 533 9.51 -15.46 8.04
CA THR A 533 9.87 -15.61 6.63
C THR A 533 11.24 -15.00 6.34
N ALA A 534 11.86 -15.36 5.20
CA ALA A 534 13.13 -14.77 4.78
C ALA A 534 13.04 -13.25 4.63
N ALA A 535 11.96 -12.75 4.02
CA ALA A 535 11.67 -11.31 3.94
C ALA A 535 11.56 -10.65 5.33
N GLN A 536 10.84 -11.25 6.29
CA GLN A 536 10.70 -10.71 7.65
C GLN A 536 12.04 -10.65 8.40
N ALA A 537 12.90 -11.67 8.24
CA ALA A 537 14.24 -11.68 8.83
C ALA A 537 15.13 -10.57 8.26
N LEU A 538 15.10 -10.36 6.93
CA LEU A 538 15.82 -9.27 6.27
C LEU A 538 15.33 -7.90 6.69
N THR A 539 14.01 -7.68 6.72
CA THR A 539 13.41 -6.43 7.18
C THR A 539 13.82 -6.13 8.62
N THR A 540 13.80 -7.12 9.50
CA THR A 540 14.20 -6.95 10.91
C THR A 540 15.66 -6.56 11.04
N LEU A 541 16.57 -7.21 10.29
CA LEU A 541 18.00 -6.85 10.27
C LEU A 541 18.21 -5.42 9.76
N GLY A 542 17.56 -5.05 8.65
CA GLY A 542 17.64 -3.71 8.07
C GLY A 542 17.12 -2.63 9.02
N GLU A 543 15.92 -2.77 9.56
CA GLU A 543 15.31 -1.81 10.47
C GLU A 543 16.10 -1.68 11.79
N ALA A 544 16.60 -2.80 12.35
CA ALA A 544 17.45 -2.77 13.54
C ALA A 544 18.76 -2.01 13.28
N ALA A 545 19.35 -2.19 12.10
CA ALA A 545 20.54 -1.48 11.69
C ALA A 545 20.30 0.02 11.46
N GLU A 546 19.25 0.39 10.72
CA GLU A 546 18.86 1.78 10.47
C GLU A 546 18.49 2.53 11.76
N CYS A 547 17.88 1.84 12.73
CA CYS A 547 17.54 2.40 14.04
C CYS A 547 18.68 2.41 15.06
N ALA A 548 19.90 2.03 14.66
CA ALA A 548 21.08 1.99 15.54
C ALA A 548 20.86 1.11 16.79
N LEU A 549 20.40 -0.13 16.59
CA LEU A 549 20.13 -1.13 17.63
C LEU A 549 21.10 -2.33 17.49
N PRO A 550 22.39 -2.20 17.89
CA PRO A 550 23.44 -3.17 17.57
C PRO A 550 23.21 -4.57 18.15
N ALA A 551 22.66 -4.67 19.37
CA ALA A 551 22.36 -5.96 19.99
C ALA A 551 21.29 -6.73 19.20
N LEU A 552 20.20 -6.04 18.84
CA LEU A 552 19.11 -6.62 18.06
C LEU A 552 19.53 -6.92 16.61
N ALA A 553 20.37 -6.07 16.01
CA ALA A 553 20.96 -6.34 14.69
C ALA A 553 21.84 -7.60 14.71
N GLY A 554 22.58 -7.85 15.80
CA GLY A 554 23.29 -9.10 16.04
C GLY A 554 22.38 -10.33 16.11
N GLU A 555 21.29 -10.25 16.88
CA GLU A 555 20.27 -11.30 16.97
C GLU A 555 19.60 -11.56 15.60
N ALA A 556 19.22 -10.51 14.89
CA ALA A 556 18.60 -10.59 13.57
C ALA A 556 19.55 -11.15 12.50
N LEU A 557 20.85 -10.82 12.57
CA LEU A 557 21.86 -11.39 11.67
C LEU A 557 21.98 -12.91 11.89
N ALA A 558 22.00 -13.36 13.16
CA ALA A 558 21.99 -14.79 13.48
C ALA A 558 20.73 -15.49 12.95
N GLU A 559 19.58 -14.83 13.00
CA GLU A 559 18.34 -15.34 12.42
C GLU A 559 18.41 -15.43 10.89
N VAL A 560 18.91 -14.39 10.21
CA VAL A 560 19.15 -14.37 8.76
C VAL A 560 20.05 -15.53 8.33
N THR A 561 21.15 -15.80 9.04
CA THR A 561 22.05 -16.94 8.73
C THR A 561 21.39 -18.32 8.87
N THR A 562 20.26 -18.41 9.57
CA THR A 562 19.52 -19.66 9.75
C THR A 562 18.35 -19.78 8.76
N VAL A 563 17.56 -18.71 8.61
CA VAL A 563 16.31 -18.70 7.84
C VAL A 563 16.58 -18.68 6.34
N LEU A 564 17.43 -17.76 5.87
CA LEU A 564 17.65 -17.57 4.44
C LEU A 564 18.25 -18.82 3.77
N PRO A 565 19.29 -19.47 4.32
CA PRO A 565 19.79 -20.71 3.73
C PRO A 565 18.80 -21.88 3.76
N ALA A 566 17.78 -21.85 4.62
CA ALA A 566 16.80 -22.93 4.73
C ALA A 566 15.63 -22.77 3.75
N ILE A 567 15.08 -21.56 3.64
CA ILE A 567 13.81 -21.30 2.94
C ILE A 567 13.86 -20.14 1.92
N GLY A 568 14.97 -19.39 1.86
CA GLY A 568 15.09 -18.21 1.01
C GLY A 568 15.15 -18.53 -0.49
N THR A 569 14.47 -17.72 -1.29
CA THR A 569 14.56 -17.69 -2.75
C THR A 569 15.88 -17.05 -3.21
N LEU A 570 16.26 -17.22 -4.48
CA LEU A 570 17.49 -16.57 -4.99
C LEU A 570 17.44 -15.03 -4.86
N PRO A 571 16.34 -14.34 -5.21
CA PRO A 571 16.24 -12.90 -4.98
C PRO A 571 16.43 -12.49 -3.52
N GLU A 572 15.79 -13.19 -2.57
CA GLU A 572 15.94 -12.89 -1.14
C GLU A 572 17.37 -13.14 -0.63
N LEU A 573 18.05 -14.19 -1.12
CA LEU A 573 19.45 -14.46 -0.82
C LEU A 573 20.36 -13.33 -1.32
N LEU A 574 20.09 -12.79 -2.51
CA LEU A 574 20.82 -11.64 -3.06
C LEU A 574 20.52 -10.34 -2.32
N THR A 575 19.27 -10.12 -1.90
CA THR A 575 18.91 -9.00 -1.02
C THR A 575 19.66 -9.09 0.32
N GLY A 576 19.78 -10.31 0.88
CA GLY A 576 20.61 -10.54 2.07
C GLY A 576 22.08 -10.21 1.84
N LEU A 577 22.65 -10.65 0.71
CA LEU A 577 24.03 -10.33 0.32
C LEU A 577 24.24 -8.81 0.17
N ASP A 578 23.33 -8.12 -0.52
CA ASP A 578 23.37 -6.67 -0.68
C ASP A 578 23.31 -5.94 0.67
N LEU A 579 22.40 -6.38 1.56
CA LEU A 579 22.31 -5.83 2.91
C LEU A 579 23.61 -6.06 3.69
N THR A 580 24.23 -7.25 3.59
CA THR A 580 25.53 -7.51 4.23
C THR A 580 26.65 -6.67 3.63
N ASP A 581 26.66 -6.44 2.31
CA ASP A 581 27.65 -5.58 1.63
C ASP A 581 27.52 -4.12 2.11
N ARG A 582 26.29 -3.62 2.21
CA ARG A 582 25.98 -2.27 2.73
C ARG A 582 26.36 -2.11 4.19
N LEU A 583 26.09 -3.10 5.03
CA LEU A 583 26.51 -3.12 6.44
C LEU A 583 28.03 -3.15 6.58
N THR A 584 28.72 -3.96 5.77
CA THR A 584 30.19 -4.07 5.76
C THR A 584 30.84 -2.76 5.29
N SER A 585 30.25 -2.11 4.29
CA SER A 585 30.72 -0.83 3.74
C SER A 585 30.37 0.38 4.60
N GLY A 586 29.59 0.22 5.68
CA GLY A 586 29.12 1.31 6.52
C GLY A 586 28.12 2.24 5.82
N HIS A 587 27.42 1.77 4.78
CA HIS A 587 26.41 2.52 4.04
C HIS A 587 25.04 2.60 4.76
N ILE A 588 25.00 2.23 6.04
CA ILE A 588 23.81 2.35 6.90
C ILE A 588 24.16 3.22 8.10
N ALA A 589 23.46 4.35 8.20
CA ALA A 589 23.72 5.42 9.17
C ALA A 589 23.69 4.96 10.65
N GLY A 590 22.85 3.97 10.98
CA GLY A 590 22.62 3.58 12.38
C GLY A 590 23.69 2.66 12.98
N LEU A 591 24.43 1.91 12.17
CA LEU A 591 25.53 1.05 12.64
C LEU A 591 26.85 1.53 12.07
N THR A 592 27.35 2.66 12.57
CA THR A 592 28.72 3.07 12.27
C THR A 592 29.71 2.27 13.08
N MET A 593 30.74 1.78 12.41
CA MET A 593 31.95 1.24 13.03
C MET A 593 32.57 2.27 13.99
N THR A 594 32.33 2.14 15.30
CA THR A 594 33.35 2.50 16.31
C THR A 594 34.35 1.34 16.30
N ASP A 595 35.65 1.42 15.95
CA ASP A 595 36.74 2.41 15.81
C ASP A 595 37.73 1.81 14.74
N PRO A 596 38.81 2.45 14.17
CA PRO A 596 39.56 3.68 14.49
C PRO A 596 39.93 4.50 13.23
N VAL A 597 39.01 5.26 12.63
CA VAL A 597 39.36 6.10 11.44
C VAL A 597 39.67 7.56 11.84
N THR A 598 39.60 7.88 13.13
CA THR A 598 40.08 9.15 13.71
C THR A 598 41.51 9.11 14.23
N ASP A 599 42.19 7.97 14.18
CA ASP A 599 43.63 7.87 14.47
C ASP A 599 44.39 7.36 13.23
N PRO A 600 45.10 8.23 12.48
CA PRO A 600 45.95 7.80 11.37
C PRO A 600 47.14 6.90 11.80
N ALA A 601 47.27 6.59 13.10
CA ALA A 601 48.24 5.64 13.64
C ALA A 601 47.70 4.21 13.87
N ALA A 602 46.44 3.91 13.55
CA ALA A 602 45.90 2.56 13.76
C ALA A 602 46.43 1.53 12.76
N ASP A 603 46.88 0.39 13.30
CA ASP A 603 47.57 -0.70 12.60
C ASP A 603 46.63 -1.46 11.63
N PRO A 604 46.92 -1.51 10.31
CA PRO A 604 46.13 -2.26 9.33
C PRO A 604 46.18 -3.78 9.53
N THR A 605 46.94 -4.29 10.50
CA THR A 605 46.98 -5.72 10.88
C THR A 605 46.06 -6.08 12.06
N ALA A 606 45.31 -5.13 12.61
CA ALA A 606 44.35 -5.40 13.67
C ALA A 606 43.22 -6.33 13.18
N ALA A 607 42.91 -7.36 13.97
CA ALA A 607 41.88 -8.35 13.63
C ALA A 607 40.50 -7.67 13.42
N PRO A 608 39.68 -8.13 12.45
CA PRO A 608 38.35 -7.58 12.22
C PRO A 608 37.50 -7.70 13.49
N THR A 609 36.63 -6.70 13.73
CA THR A 609 35.71 -6.74 14.87
C THR A 609 34.78 -7.96 14.77
N PRO A 610 34.28 -8.52 15.89
CA PRO A 610 33.37 -9.67 15.87
C PRO A 610 32.14 -9.49 14.97
N TRP A 611 31.67 -8.25 14.80
CA TRP A 611 30.58 -7.89 13.89
C TRP A 611 30.94 -8.05 12.40
N LEU A 612 32.11 -7.54 11.99
CA LEU A 612 32.57 -7.69 10.60
C LEU A 612 32.83 -9.16 10.25
N GLN A 613 33.35 -9.94 11.20
CA GLN A 613 33.52 -11.38 11.01
C GLN A 613 32.16 -12.08 10.84
N ALA A 614 31.16 -11.75 11.67
CA ALA A 614 29.82 -12.33 11.55
C ALA A 614 29.13 -11.98 10.22
N LEU A 615 29.35 -10.76 9.70
CA LEU A 615 28.86 -10.36 8.38
C LEU A 615 29.55 -11.13 7.25
N ALA A 616 30.87 -11.30 7.32
CA ALA A 616 31.61 -12.10 6.35
C ALA A 616 31.16 -13.57 6.36
N ASP A 617 31.01 -14.18 7.54
CA ASP A 617 30.51 -15.54 7.70
C ASP A 617 29.07 -15.68 7.15
N CYS A 618 28.23 -14.67 7.36
CA CYS A 618 26.88 -14.61 6.79
C CYS A 618 26.94 -14.56 5.26
N ALA A 619 27.74 -13.66 4.68
CA ALA A 619 27.89 -13.51 3.23
C ALA A 619 28.38 -14.82 2.58
N ASP A 620 29.32 -15.52 3.19
CA ASP A 620 29.80 -16.84 2.73
C ASP A 620 28.66 -17.87 2.73
N LEU A 621 27.89 -17.96 3.82
CA LEU A 621 26.75 -18.88 3.93
C LEU A 621 25.65 -18.58 2.91
N LEU A 622 25.28 -17.31 2.74
CA LEU A 622 24.27 -16.87 1.78
C LEU A 622 24.72 -17.14 0.34
N THR A 623 26.01 -16.92 0.03
CA THR A 623 26.59 -17.23 -1.28
C THR A 623 26.50 -18.73 -1.59
N VAL A 624 26.85 -19.59 -0.63
CA VAL A 624 26.74 -21.05 -0.78
C VAL A 624 25.28 -21.48 -0.99
N ALA A 625 24.34 -20.88 -0.25
CA ALA A 625 22.91 -21.14 -0.41
C ALA A 625 22.38 -20.69 -1.78
N ALA A 626 22.82 -19.53 -2.27
CA ALA A 626 22.46 -18.98 -3.57
C ALA A 626 22.96 -19.87 -4.73
N VAL A 627 24.19 -20.37 -4.66
CA VAL A 627 24.70 -21.32 -5.65
C VAL A 627 23.90 -22.63 -5.64
N ARG A 628 23.45 -23.09 -4.47
CA ARG A 628 22.63 -24.31 -4.34
C ARG A 628 21.20 -24.13 -4.89
N SER A 629 20.62 -22.93 -4.82
CA SER A 629 19.26 -22.68 -5.30
C SER A 629 19.15 -22.66 -6.83
N LEU A 630 20.27 -22.51 -7.55
CA LEU A 630 20.32 -22.48 -9.02
C LEU A 630 19.71 -23.72 -9.69
N ASP A 631 19.89 -24.91 -9.11
CA ASP A 631 19.30 -26.14 -9.66
C ASP A 631 17.75 -26.10 -9.63
N GLY A 632 17.17 -25.32 -8.71
CA GLY A 632 15.72 -25.09 -8.62
C GLY A 632 15.17 -24.17 -9.71
N LEU A 633 16.03 -23.36 -10.35
CA LEU A 633 15.61 -22.41 -11.39
C LEU A 633 15.44 -23.07 -12.76
N ALA A 634 15.80 -24.35 -12.94
CA ALA A 634 15.68 -25.02 -14.23
C ALA A 634 14.27 -25.00 -14.82
N GLY A 635 13.23 -24.87 -13.99
CA GLY A 635 11.84 -24.74 -14.40
C GLY A 635 11.27 -23.32 -14.41
N SER A 636 12.06 -22.29 -14.10
CA SER A 636 11.56 -20.91 -13.97
C SER A 636 11.33 -20.23 -15.33
N GLU A 637 10.24 -19.49 -15.46
CA GLU A 637 9.95 -18.62 -16.61
C GLU A 637 9.86 -17.15 -16.17
N ASP A 638 10.29 -16.85 -14.93
CA ASP A 638 10.26 -15.50 -14.36
C ASP A 638 11.51 -14.71 -14.78
N PRO A 639 11.36 -13.53 -15.42
CA PRO A 639 12.47 -12.65 -15.72
C PRO A 639 13.26 -12.19 -14.49
N ASP A 640 12.65 -12.11 -13.30
CA ASP A 640 13.36 -11.72 -12.06
C ASP A 640 14.38 -12.77 -11.62
N ASP A 641 14.10 -14.07 -11.84
CA ASP A 641 15.06 -15.14 -11.60
C ASP A 641 16.26 -15.08 -12.56
N ALA A 642 16.04 -14.67 -13.81
CA ALA A 642 17.13 -14.44 -14.76
C ALA A 642 18.00 -13.23 -14.36
N ARG A 643 17.40 -12.14 -13.85
CA ARG A 643 18.15 -10.99 -13.30
C ARG A 643 18.97 -11.41 -12.09
N ALA A 644 18.36 -12.17 -11.17
CA ALA A 644 19.01 -12.70 -9.99
C ALA A 644 20.22 -13.59 -10.35
N LEU A 645 20.10 -14.42 -11.40
CA LEU A 645 21.22 -15.23 -11.89
C LEU A 645 22.42 -14.38 -12.36
N VAL A 646 22.15 -13.29 -13.09
CA VAL A 646 23.20 -12.36 -13.57
C VAL A 646 23.85 -11.65 -12.39
N GLU A 647 23.06 -11.23 -11.42
CA GLU A 647 23.55 -10.53 -10.24
C GLU A 647 24.38 -11.44 -9.32
N LEU A 648 24.00 -12.71 -9.18
CA LEU A 648 24.83 -13.71 -8.52
C LEU A 648 26.19 -13.88 -9.22
N ALA A 649 26.20 -13.89 -10.56
CA ALA A 649 27.43 -14.04 -11.34
C ALA A 649 28.41 -12.89 -11.10
N ARG A 650 27.93 -11.64 -11.02
CA ARG A 650 28.77 -10.48 -10.67
C ARG A 650 29.42 -10.61 -9.30
N ARG A 651 28.76 -11.27 -8.35
CA ARG A 651 29.27 -11.51 -6.99
C ARG A 651 30.20 -12.73 -6.88
N ALA A 652 30.02 -13.73 -7.73
CA ALA A 652 30.55 -15.08 -7.48
C ALA A 652 32.02 -15.32 -7.90
N ASP A 653 32.77 -14.29 -8.29
CA ASP A 653 34.20 -14.40 -8.62
C ASP A 653 35.07 -14.90 -7.44
N VAL A 654 34.57 -14.85 -6.20
CA VAL A 654 35.36 -15.16 -5.00
C VAL A 654 35.17 -16.59 -4.45
N PHE A 655 33.99 -17.23 -4.59
CA PHE A 655 33.69 -18.49 -3.87
C PHE A 655 32.94 -19.59 -4.65
N GLY A 656 32.42 -19.34 -5.86
CA GLY A 656 31.52 -20.27 -6.57
C GLY A 656 32.20 -21.30 -7.49
N GLY A 657 33.40 -20.97 -7.98
CA GLY A 657 34.25 -21.71 -8.93
C GLY A 657 33.61 -22.91 -9.64
N MET A 658 33.81 -24.12 -9.11
CA MET A 658 33.41 -25.36 -9.79
C MET A 658 31.91 -25.69 -9.70
N ARG A 659 31.25 -25.41 -8.57
CA ARG A 659 29.82 -25.74 -8.38
C ARG A 659 28.92 -24.80 -9.17
N LEU A 660 29.28 -23.52 -9.21
CA LEU A 660 28.58 -22.53 -10.01
C LEU A 660 28.71 -22.86 -11.50
N ALA A 661 29.93 -23.17 -11.98
CA ALA A 661 30.16 -23.56 -13.37
C ALA A 661 29.32 -24.79 -13.79
N ASP A 662 29.29 -25.83 -12.97
CA ASP A 662 28.52 -27.06 -13.22
C ASP A 662 26.99 -26.83 -13.19
N SER A 663 26.50 -26.02 -12.24
CA SER A 663 25.08 -25.68 -12.15
C SER A 663 24.63 -24.81 -13.33
N LEU A 664 25.45 -23.84 -13.74
CA LEU A 664 25.21 -23.03 -14.94
C LEU A 664 25.26 -23.86 -16.22
N ALA A 665 26.13 -24.86 -16.31
CA ALA A 665 26.17 -25.78 -17.44
C ALA A 665 24.86 -26.57 -17.55
N ARG A 666 24.39 -27.15 -16.43
CA ARG A 666 23.09 -27.84 -16.39
C ARG A 666 21.92 -26.92 -16.74
N LEU A 667 21.93 -25.68 -16.26
CA LEU A 667 20.87 -24.72 -16.53
C LEU A 667 20.84 -24.29 -18.00
N ALA A 668 22.02 -24.09 -18.61
CA ALA A 668 22.16 -23.80 -20.04
C ALA A 668 21.71 -24.97 -20.94
N ASP A 669 21.79 -26.20 -20.47
CA ASP A 669 21.41 -27.40 -21.24
C ASP A 669 19.95 -27.83 -21.02
N SER A 670 19.46 -27.76 -19.78
CA SER A 670 18.19 -28.36 -19.37
C SER A 670 17.14 -27.38 -18.85
N GLY A 671 17.50 -26.11 -18.67
CA GLY A 671 16.57 -25.07 -18.18
C GLY A 671 15.42 -24.76 -19.14
N THR A 672 14.50 -23.89 -18.74
CA THR A 672 13.51 -23.28 -19.64
C THR A 672 14.21 -22.44 -20.72
N PRO A 673 13.54 -22.12 -21.85
CA PRO A 673 14.11 -21.23 -22.87
C PRO A 673 14.70 -19.93 -22.28
N LEU A 674 14.00 -19.30 -21.34
CA LEU A 674 14.45 -18.10 -20.64
C LEU A 674 15.74 -18.33 -19.84
N MET A 675 15.73 -19.34 -18.97
CA MET A 675 16.90 -19.62 -18.11
C MET A 675 18.11 -20.13 -18.89
N ARG A 676 17.90 -20.80 -20.05
CA ARG A 676 19.01 -21.16 -20.95
C ARG A 676 19.70 -19.93 -21.54
N GLY A 677 18.92 -18.93 -21.95
CA GLY A 677 19.46 -17.65 -22.44
C GLY A 677 20.30 -16.94 -21.38
N ALA A 678 19.75 -16.82 -20.17
CA ALA A 678 20.43 -16.18 -19.03
C ALA A 678 21.70 -16.94 -18.59
N ALA A 679 21.61 -18.28 -18.46
CA ALA A 679 22.77 -19.10 -18.09
C ALA A 679 23.88 -19.07 -19.14
N ALA A 680 23.53 -19.05 -20.44
CA ALA A 680 24.52 -18.95 -21.51
C ALA A 680 25.25 -17.60 -21.51
N ALA A 681 24.53 -16.50 -21.25
CA ALA A 681 25.11 -15.19 -21.04
C ALA A 681 26.07 -15.16 -19.84
N VAL A 682 25.63 -15.65 -18.68
CA VAL A 682 26.43 -15.69 -17.46
C VAL A 682 27.70 -16.52 -17.61
N ARG A 683 27.64 -17.64 -18.36
CA ARG A 683 28.83 -18.45 -18.65
C ARG A 683 29.89 -17.71 -19.49
N VAL A 684 29.48 -16.75 -20.33
CA VAL A 684 30.44 -15.89 -21.05
C VAL A 684 31.00 -14.82 -20.10
N LEU A 685 30.15 -14.19 -19.29
CA LEU A 685 30.59 -13.18 -18.30
C LEU A 685 31.64 -13.75 -17.33
N LEU A 686 31.50 -15.00 -16.91
CA LEU A 686 32.45 -15.71 -16.04
C LEU A 686 33.63 -16.37 -16.79
N GLY A 687 33.74 -16.18 -18.10
CA GLY A 687 34.83 -16.76 -18.91
C GLY A 687 34.78 -18.28 -19.09
N HIS A 688 33.69 -18.96 -18.70
CA HIS A 688 33.52 -20.42 -18.87
C HIS A 688 33.28 -20.84 -20.32
N THR A 689 32.92 -19.91 -21.20
CA THR A 689 32.59 -20.18 -22.61
C THR A 689 32.99 -18.97 -23.45
N PRO A 690 33.58 -19.16 -24.65
CA PRO A 690 33.97 -18.04 -25.51
C PRO A 690 32.74 -17.29 -26.02
N ALA A 691 32.85 -15.96 -26.09
CA ALA A 691 31.79 -15.05 -26.53
C ALA A 691 31.24 -15.39 -27.93
N THR A 692 32.10 -15.76 -28.87
CA THR A 692 31.71 -16.14 -30.24
C THR A 692 30.81 -17.38 -30.29
N ALA A 693 30.98 -18.34 -29.37
CA ALA A 693 30.15 -19.53 -29.30
C ALA A 693 28.72 -19.21 -28.80
N LEU A 694 28.58 -18.23 -27.91
CA LEU A 694 27.26 -17.73 -27.48
C LEU A 694 26.54 -17.06 -28.65
N GLY A 695 27.23 -16.20 -29.39
CA GLY A 695 26.68 -15.54 -30.57
C GLY A 695 26.24 -16.53 -31.65
N ALA A 696 27.06 -17.54 -31.97
CA ALA A 696 26.69 -18.58 -32.92
C ALA A 696 25.45 -19.39 -32.45
N ARG A 697 25.36 -19.67 -31.15
CA ARG A 697 24.19 -20.34 -30.57
C ARG A 697 22.95 -19.45 -30.63
N ALA A 698 23.07 -18.15 -30.37
CA ALA A 698 21.98 -17.20 -30.50
C ALA A 698 21.50 -17.06 -31.96
N ALA A 699 22.42 -17.00 -32.93
CA ALA A 699 22.09 -17.03 -34.36
C ALA A 699 21.31 -18.30 -34.74
N SER A 700 21.70 -19.46 -34.20
CA SER A 700 20.96 -20.72 -34.44
C SER A 700 19.53 -20.71 -33.89
N TRP A 701 19.25 -19.96 -32.82
CA TRP A 701 17.88 -19.78 -32.31
C TRP A 701 17.02 -19.00 -33.30
N VAL A 702 17.59 -18.00 -33.97
CA VAL A 702 16.90 -17.23 -35.01
C VAL A 702 16.61 -18.12 -36.22
N ASP A 703 17.57 -18.93 -36.65
CA ASP A 703 17.37 -19.83 -37.80
C ASP A 703 16.29 -20.90 -37.54
N THR A 704 16.26 -21.46 -36.33
CA THR A 704 15.32 -22.52 -35.94
C THR A 704 13.90 -22.03 -35.62
N ALA A 705 13.70 -20.72 -35.44
CA ALA A 705 12.39 -20.10 -35.16
C ALA A 705 11.48 -20.04 -36.41
N THR A 706 11.05 -21.21 -36.89
CA THR A 706 10.27 -21.39 -38.12
C THR A 706 8.77 -21.57 -37.87
N ASP A 707 8.39 -21.98 -36.66
CA ASP A 707 7.01 -22.24 -36.26
C ASP A 707 6.62 -21.41 -35.02
N PRO A 708 5.33 -21.28 -34.68
CA PRO A 708 4.87 -20.47 -33.54
C PRO A 708 5.51 -20.86 -32.20
N GLY A 709 5.76 -22.16 -31.99
CA GLY A 709 6.38 -22.67 -30.77
C GLY A 709 7.83 -22.22 -30.64
N THR A 710 8.62 -22.43 -31.69
CA THR A 710 10.04 -22.05 -31.73
C THR A 710 10.25 -20.53 -31.74
N ARG A 711 9.33 -19.73 -32.29
CA ARG A 711 9.34 -18.26 -32.18
C ARG A 711 9.15 -17.76 -30.75
N ALA A 712 8.23 -18.35 -29.99
CA ALA A 712 8.07 -17.99 -28.58
C ALA A 712 9.28 -18.43 -27.72
N GLU A 713 9.88 -19.58 -28.01
CA GLU A 713 11.14 -19.98 -27.37
C GLU A 713 12.28 -19.02 -27.71
N LEU A 714 12.33 -18.49 -28.94
CA LEU A 714 13.28 -17.47 -29.35
C LEU A 714 13.10 -16.20 -28.51
N THR A 715 11.88 -15.69 -28.36
CA THR A 715 11.58 -14.54 -27.49
C THR A 715 12.09 -14.78 -26.08
N ALA A 716 11.72 -15.90 -25.45
CA ALA A 716 12.14 -16.21 -24.09
C ALA A 716 13.67 -16.34 -23.95
N ARG A 717 14.35 -17.04 -24.88
CA ARG A 717 15.81 -17.15 -24.90
C ARG A 717 16.50 -15.80 -25.04
N LEU A 718 16.00 -14.95 -25.93
CA LEU A 718 16.52 -13.60 -26.12
C LEU A 718 16.26 -12.72 -24.90
N THR A 719 15.10 -12.79 -24.26
CA THR A 719 14.82 -12.09 -23.00
C THR A 719 15.82 -12.50 -21.91
N GLY A 720 16.05 -13.80 -21.71
CA GLY A 720 17.04 -14.28 -20.74
C GLY A 720 18.47 -13.86 -21.08
N LEU A 721 18.88 -13.96 -22.35
CA LEU A 721 20.20 -13.52 -22.84
C LEU A 721 20.39 -12.01 -22.62
N LEU A 722 19.40 -11.21 -23.02
CA LEU A 722 19.47 -9.76 -23.03
C LEU A 722 19.26 -9.12 -21.65
N THR A 723 18.73 -9.88 -20.69
CA THR A 723 18.77 -9.51 -19.27
C THR A 723 20.22 -9.26 -18.79
N ALA A 724 21.19 -9.96 -19.38
CA ALA A 724 22.62 -9.77 -19.12
C ALA A 724 23.31 -8.84 -20.15
N ALA A 725 22.57 -8.28 -21.12
CA ALA A 725 23.16 -7.57 -22.27
C ALA A 725 24.02 -6.37 -21.89
N GLY A 726 23.64 -5.62 -20.85
CA GLY A 726 24.41 -4.45 -20.42
C GLY A 726 25.86 -4.84 -20.08
N SER A 727 26.03 -5.82 -19.19
CA SER A 727 27.37 -6.31 -18.84
C SER A 727 28.05 -7.07 -19.97
N LEU A 728 27.30 -7.80 -20.80
CA LEU A 728 27.87 -8.51 -21.96
C LEU A 728 28.43 -7.56 -23.01
N LEU A 729 27.74 -6.46 -23.31
CA LEU A 729 28.20 -5.45 -24.28
C LEU A 729 29.42 -4.68 -23.78
N GLU A 730 29.54 -4.46 -22.47
CA GLU A 730 30.71 -3.82 -21.86
C GLU A 730 31.94 -4.74 -21.81
N THR A 731 31.75 -6.04 -21.58
CA THR A 731 32.85 -7.00 -21.32
C THR A 731 33.26 -7.84 -22.54
N ALA A 732 32.32 -8.12 -23.45
CA ALA A 732 32.52 -9.00 -24.60
C ALA A 732 31.63 -8.55 -25.80
N PRO A 733 31.94 -7.41 -26.45
CA PRO A 733 31.12 -6.85 -27.53
C PRO A 733 30.95 -7.81 -28.73
N GLU A 734 31.90 -8.73 -28.94
CA GLU A 734 31.83 -9.79 -29.95
C GLU A 734 30.80 -10.89 -29.62
N ALA A 735 30.27 -10.97 -28.40
CA ALA A 735 29.34 -12.01 -27.97
C ALA A 735 28.03 -11.99 -28.76
N LEU A 736 27.57 -10.80 -29.17
CA LEU A 736 26.35 -10.65 -29.96
C LEU A 736 26.64 -10.54 -31.46
N ALA A 737 27.89 -10.40 -31.89
CA ALA A 737 28.24 -10.15 -33.29
C ALA A 737 27.62 -11.16 -34.28
N PRO A 738 27.68 -12.49 -34.07
CA PRO A 738 27.04 -13.45 -34.97
C PRO A 738 25.51 -13.37 -34.98
N LEU A 739 24.87 -12.99 -33.86
CA LEU A 739 23.43 -12.73 -33.82
C LEU A 739 23.10 -11.47 -34.63
N LEU A 740 23.93 -10.43 -34.49
CA LEU A 740 23.76 -9.16 -35.19
C LEU A 740 23.84 -9.33 -36.72
N ASP A 741 24.89 -10.02 -37.18
CA ASP A 741 25.11 -10.33 -38.61
C ASP A 741 23.96 -11.17 -39.15
N ARG A 742 23.54 -12.19 -38.39
CA ARG A 742 22.50 -13.12 -38.86
C ARG A 742 21.18 -12.42 -39.14
N VAL A 743 20.74 -11.52 -38.26
CA VAL A 743 19.50 -10.73 -38.47
C VAL A 743 19.65 -9.79 -39.67
N GLY A 744 20.84 -9.20 -39.86
CA GLY A 744 21.16 -8.37 -41.02
C GLY A 744 21.13 -9.12 -42.36
N GLU A 745 21.45 -10.41 -42.37
CA GLU A 745 21.56 -11.25 -43.57
C GLU A 745 20.32 -12.10 -43.90
N LEU A 746 19.32 -12.16 -43.01
CA LEU A 746 18.10 -12.95 -43.25
C LEU A 746 17.41 -12.59 -44.58
N PRO A 747 16.75 -13.49 -45.31
CA PRO A 747 15.89 -13.06 -46.40
C PRO A 747 14.64 -12.32 -45.86
N ASP A 748 14.08 -11.38 -46.62
CA ASP A 748 13.03 -10.46 -46.12
C ASP A 748 11.79 -11.18 -45.57
N SER A 749 11.28 -12.19 -46.27
CA SER A 749 10.10 -12.95 -45.81
C SER A 749 10.37 -13.72 -44.50
N PRO A 750 11.44 -14.53 -44.38
CA PRO A 750 11.88 -15.11 -43.11
C PRO A 750 12.14 -14.09 -41.98
N PHE A 751 12.63 -12.89 -42.31
CA PHE A 751 12.82 -11.82 -41.33
C PHE A 751 11.49 -11.30 -40.80
N LEU A 752 10.53 -10.97 -41.68
CA LEU A 752 9.20 -10.50 -41.29
C LEU A 752 8.46 -11.54 -40.44
N GLU A 753 8.64 -12.83 -40.72
CA GLU A 753 8.06 -13.91 -39.91
C GLU A 753 8.58 -13.97 -38.47
N ARG A 754 9.83 -13.57 -38.26
CA ARG A 754 10.52 -13.60 -36.95
C ARG A 754 10.51 -12.25 -36.25
N LEU A 755 10.15 -11.18 -36.94
CA LEU A 755 10.22 -9.80 -36.45
C LEU A 755 9.47 -9.60 -35.11
N PRO A 756 8.23 -10.09 -34.90
CA PRO A 756 7.54 -9.92 -33.62
C PRO A 756 8.25 -10.63 -32.46
N ALA A 757 8.83 -11.81 -32.72
CA ALA A 757 9.55 -12.59 -31.72
C ALA A 757 10.91 -11.98 -31.37
N LEU A 758 11.64 -11.49 -32.38
CA LEU A 758 12.88 -10.73 -32.21
C LEU A 758 12.61 -9.46 -31.39
N ARG A 759 11.63 -8.65 -31.82
CA ARG A 759 11.25 -7.42 -31.12
C ARG A 759 10.84 -7.68 -29.67
N GLY A 760 10.07 -8.73 -29.40
CA GLY A 760 9.70 -9.13 -28.04
C GLY A 760 10.89 -9.57 -27.18
N GLY A 761 11.94 -10.15 -27.78
CA GLY A 761 13.19 -10.45 -27.08
C GLY A 761 13.94 -9.19 -26.67
N PHE A 762 14.06 -8.21 -27.58
CA PHE A 762 14.76 -6.94 -27.36
C PHE A 762 13.98 -5.92 -26.51
N ASP A 763 12.68 -6.12 -26.32
CA ASP A 763 11.81 -5.30 -25.45
C ASP A 763 12.28 -5.28 -23.98
N THR A 764 13.06 -6.28 -23.54
CA THR A 764 13.65 -6.29 -22.20
C THR A 764 14.67 -5.16 -21.95
N LEU A 765 15.16 -4.52 -23.02
CA LEU A 765 16.12 -3.42 -22.94
C LEU A 765 15.39 -2.08 -22.76
N SER A 766 15.93 -1.22 -21.90
CA SER A 766 15.42 0.14 -21.76
C SER A 766 15.51 0.92 -23.09
N PRO A 767 14.65 1.92 -23.32
CA PRO A 767 14.70 2.72 -24.56
C PRO A 767 16.10 3.28 -24.85
N ALA A 768 16.77 3.79 -23.82
CA ALA A 768 18.14 4.29 -23.92
C ALA A 768 19.16 3.20 -24.29
N ALA A 769 18.99 1.97 -23.80
CA ALA A 769 19.85 0.85 -24.18
C ALA A 769 19.61 0.38 -25.63
N ARG A 770 18.35 0.38 -26.09
CA ARG A 770 17.99 0.11 -27.49
C ARG A 770 18.56 1.15 -28.44
N ASP A 771 18.51 2.44 -28.08
CA ASP A 771 19.11 3.53 -28.88
C ASP A 771 20.63 3.40 -28.99
N ARG A 772 21.32 3.10 -27.88
CA ARG A 772 22.77 2.85 -27.91
C ARG A 772 23.14 1.67 -28.79
N LEU A 773 22.39 0.57 -28.69
CA LEU A 773 22.62 -0.62 -29.51
C LEU A 773 22.38 -0.32 -31.00
N LEU A 774 21.36 0.46 -31.34
CA LEU A 774 21.10 0.86 -32.72
C LEU A 774 22.26 1.67 -33.31
N THR A 775 22.80 2.64 -32.56
CA THR A 775 23.96 3.44 -33.00
C THR A 775 25.18 2.55 -33.29
N VAL A 776 25.52 1.61 -32.40
CA VAL A 776 26.64 0.68 -32.59
C VAL A 776 26.45 -0.20 -33.84
N ILE A 777 25.21 -0.60 -34.12
CA ILE A 777 24.87 -1.42 -35.28
C ILE A 777 24.97 -0.60 -36.58
N GLU A 778 24.48 0.65 -36.59
CA GLU A 778 24.59 1.54 -37.75
C GLU A 778 26.05 1.85 -38.08
N GLU A 779 26.87 2.19 -37.08
CA GLU A 779 28.33 2.39 -37.24
C GLU A 779 29.03 1.16 -37.86
N ARG A 780 28.58 -0.04 -37.46
CA ARG A 780 29.13 -1.31 -37.97
C ARG A 780 28.66 -1.65 -39.39
N ILE A 781 27.41 -1.32 -39.74
CA ILE A 781 26.82 -1.61 -41.06
C ILE A 781 27.32 -0.62 -42.11
N ASP A 782 27.46 0.65 -41.75
CA ASP A 782 27.76 1.71 -42.74
C ASP A 782 29.21 1.69 -43.23
N GLY A 783 30.15 1.02 -42.53
CA GLY A 783 31.48 0.72 -43.08
C GLY A 783 32.29 1.92 -43.60
N THR A 784 31.84 3.15 -43.33
CA THR A 784 32.53 4.38 -43.63
C THR A 784 33.22 4.82 -42.36
N LEU A 785 34.56 4.73 -42.36
CA LEU A 785 35.39 5.59 -41.54
C LEU A 785 34.78 6.99 -41.60
N ASP A 786 34.37 7.50 -40.44
CA ASP A 786 33.90 8.87 -40.29
C ASP A 786 34.96 9.77 -40.95
N ALA A 787 34.58 10.41 -42.06
CA ALA A 787 35.49 11.23 -42.85
C ALA A 787 35.78 12.57 -42.17
N ASP A 788 35.27 12.76 -40.96
CA ASP A 788 35.63 13.85 -40.08
C ASP A 788 36.87 13.45 -39.28
N LEU A 789 38.03 13.77 -39.85
CA LEU A 789 39.29 13.85 -39.11
C LEU A 789 39.04 14.62 -37.80
N PRO A 790 39.44 14.09 -36.63
CA PRO A 790 39.40 14.85 -35.39
C PRO A 790 40.09 16.20 -35.61
N PRO A 791 39.51 17.32 -35.13
CA PRO A 791 40.01 18.67 -35.40
C PRO A 791 41.46 18.90 -34.92
N ASP A 792 42.02 17.98 -34.14
CA ASP A 792 43.38 18.02 -33.58
C ASP A 792 44.38 17.08 -34.29
N THR A 793 44.09 16.60 -35.50
CA THR A 793 45.02 15.71 -36.22
C THR A 793 46.27 16.46 -36.69
N ASP A 794 47.47 15.99 -36.29
CA ASP A 794 48.76 16.61 -36.62
C ASP A 794 48.99 16.70 -38.15
N ALA A 795 49.50 17.85 -38.61
CA ALA A 795 49.68 18.18 -40.02
C ALA A 795 50.64 17.22 -40.75
N ARG A 796 51.59 16.59 -40.03
CA ARG A 796 52.48 15.58 -40.62
C ARG A 796 51.76 14.27 -40.92
N THR A 797 50.84 13.86 -40.06
CA THR A 797 50.02 12.65 -40.26
C THR A 797 49.08 12.84 -41.44
N LEU A 798 48.47 14.02 -41.55
CA LEU A 798 47.64 14.41 -42.69
C LEU A 798 48.41 14.40 -44.02
N ALA A 799 49.65 14.92 -44.02
CA ALA A 799 50.50 14.89 -45.21
C ALA A 799 50.90 13.46 -45.61
N ALA A 800 51.19 12.59 -44.64
CA ALA A 800 51.52 11.19 -44.90
C ALA A 800 50.32 10.42 -45.48
N TRP A 801 49.13 10.62 -44.93
CA TRP A 801 47.90 10.00 -45.44
C TRP A 801 47.51 10.50 -46.82
N THR A 802 47.62 11.82 -47.06
CA THR A 802 47.37 12.40 -48.39
C THR A 802 48.33 11.84 -49.44
N THR A 803 49.60 11.62 -49.08
CA THR A 803 50.59 11.02 -49.98
C THR A 803 50.25 9.55 -50.28
N ALA A 804 49.83 8.80 -49.26
CA ALA A 804 49.40 7.41 -49.44
C ALA A 804 48.13 7.30 -50.29
N ASP A 805 47.18 8.23 -50.11
CA ASP A 805 45.91 8.26 -50.83
C ASP A 805 46.10 8.64 -52.31
N LEU A 806 46.99 9.61 -52.60
CA LEU A 806 47.40 9.93 -53.97
C LEU A 806 48.12 8.74 -54.65
N ALA A 807 49.02 8.06 -53.94
CA ALA A 807 49.71 6.88 -54.46
C ALA A 807 48.73 5.72 -54.74
N ALA A 808 47.73 5.52 -53.86
CA ALA A 808 46.68 4.54 -54.07
C ALA A 808 45.79 4.92 -55.28
N ARG A 809 45.47 6.20 -55.44
CA ARG A 809 44.69 6.70 -56.58
C ARG A 809 45.43 6.58 -57.90
N GLU A 810 46.74 6.83 -57.93
CA GLU A 810 47.59 6.59 -59.10
C GLU A 810 47.69 5.09 -59.43
N ALA A 811 47.80 4.23 -58.42
CA ALA A 811 47.77 2.78 -58.62
C ALA A 811 46.43 2.31 -59.19
N LEU A 812 45.31 2.83 -58.69
CA LEU A 812 43.97 2.55 -59.21
C LEU A 812 43.77 3.11 -60.63
N ALA A 813 44.36 4.27 -60.94
CA ALA A 813 44.36 4.84 -62.29
C ALA A 813 45.12 3.96 -63.28
N ALA A 814 46.30 3.48 -62.89
CA ALA A 814 47.14 2.59 -63.69
C ALA A 814 46.45 1.22 -63.95
N LEU A 815 45.58 0.79 -63.04
CA LEU A 815 44.76 -0.41 -63.17
C LEU A 815 43.42 -0.16 -63.90
N GLY A 816 43.12 1.09 -64.29
CA GLY A 816 41.88 1.45 -64.98
C GLY A 816 40.62 1.38 -64.11
N LEU A 817 40.78 1.42 -62.78
CA LEU A 817 39.71 1.22 -61.79
C LEU A 817 39.14 2.54 -61.24
N LEU A 818 39.52 3.68 -61.80
CA LEU A 818 38.93 4.97 -61.42
C LEU A 818 37.56 5.17 -62.09
N PRO A 819 36.55 5.69 -61.37
CA PRO A 819 35.23 5.94 -61.95
C PRO A 819 35.30 6.96 -63.10
N THR A 820 34.63 6.68 -64.22
CA THR A 820 34.41 7.68 -65.29
C THR A 820 33.45 8.75 -64.79
N ALA A 821 33.82 10.03 -64.92
CA ALA A 821 33.00 11.16 -64.51
C ALA A 821 31.60 11.11 -65.18
N PRO A 822 30.51 11.41 -64.45
CA PRO A 822 29.17 11.42 -65.03
C PRO A 822 29.00 12.56 -66.03
N ASP A 823 28.32 12.25 -67.12
CA ASP A 823 28.00 13.13 -68.25
C ASP A 823 27.12 14.30 -67.78
N THR A 824 27.55 15.53 -68.02
CA THR A 824 26.94 16.76 -67.45
C THR A 824 25.73 17.29 -68.25
N SER A 825 25.00 16.43 -68.96
CA SER A 825 23.97 16.87 -69.91
C SER A 825 22.54 16.98 -69.37
N ASP A 826 22.28 16.64 -68.09
CA ASP A 826 20.94 16.77 -67.52
C ASP A 826 20.95 17.50 -66.16
N ARG A 827 20.89 18.84 -66.23
CA ARG A 827 20.58 19.68 -65.07
C ARG A 827 19.24 20.39 -65.30
N PRO A 828 18.18 20.09 -64.55
CA PRO A 828 17.00 20.93 -64.52
C PRO A 828 17.33 22.27 -63.85
N HIS A 829 16.94 23.35 -64.51
CA HIS A 829 17.09 24.73 -64.05
C HIS A 829 16.40 24.96 -62.70
N LEU A 830 17.16 25.50 -61.74
CA LEU A 830 16.63 26.11 -60.51
C LEU A 830 15.91 27.41 -60.88
N THR A 831 14.59 27.47 -60.65
CA THR A 831 13.85 28.73 -60.58
C THR A 831 13.43 28.97 -59.12
N SER A 832 13.68 30.20 -58.66
CA SER A 832 13.48 30.68 -57.28
C SER A 832 12.00 30.71 -56.85
N PRO A 833 11.71 30.70 -55.53
CA PRO A 833 10.38 30.42 -55.02
C PRO A 833 9.49 31.66 -55.02
N SER A 834 8.21 31.47 -55.35
CA SER A 834 7.12 32.33 -54.90
C SER A 834 6.10 31.47 -54.16
N ALA A 835 5.82 31.87 -52.92
CA ALA A 835 4.88 31.21 -52.03
C ALA A 835 3.45 31.26 -52.58
N PRO A 836 2.63 30.24 -52.27
CA PRO A 836 1.24 30.54 -51.93
C PRO A 836 0.67 29.80 -50.71
N THR A 837 -0.36 30.48 -50.20
CA THR A 837 -1.32 30.27 -49.11
C THR A 837 -2.06 28.91 -49.16
N PRO A 838 -2.66 28.42 -48.04
CA PRO A 838 -3.14 27.04 -47.93
C PRO A 838 -4.55 26.84 -48.52
N THR A 839 -4.75 25.73 -49.22
CA THR A 839 -6.07 25.15 -49.56
C THR A 839 -6.02 23.66 -49.21
N PRO A 840 -7.05 23.05 -48.60
CA PRO A 840 -6.98 21.68 -48.13
C PRO A 840 -7.09 20.70 -49.30
N ALA A 841 -6.17 19.75 -49.40
CA ALA A 841 -6.15 18.68 -50.39
C ALA A 841 -6.37 17.31 -49.71
N PRO A 842 -6.92 16.32 -50.44
CA PRO A 842 -7.70 15.22 -49.89
C PRO A 842 -6.86 14.09 -49.30
N VAL A 843 -7.51 13.28 -48.46
CA VAL A 843 -6.97 12.07 -47.84
C VAL A 843 -6.44 11.10 -48.91
N PRO A 844 -5.18 10.65 -48.85
CA PRO A 844 -4.68 9.60 -49.74
C PRO A 844 -5.10 8.22 -49.21
N VAL A 845 -5.70 7.43 -50.10
CA VAL A 845 -5.94 5.99 -49.92
C VAL A 845 -4.59 5.27 -50.04
N PRO A 846 -4.26 4.28 -49.17
CA PRO A 846 -2.98 3.60 -49.22
C PRO A 846 -2.88 2.69 -50.45
N VAL A 847 -1.81 2.85 -51.23
CA VAL A 847 -1.40 1.92 -52.29
C VAL A 847 -0.34 0.98 -51.69
N PRO A 848 -0.47 -0.36 -51.86
CA PRO A 848 0.50 -1.30 -51.30
C PRO A 848 1.88 -1.15 -51.97
N PRO A 849 2.99 -1.44 -51.25
CA PRO A 849 4.33 -1.34 -51.80
C PRO A 849 4.53 -2.34 -52.94
N THR A 850 5.02 -1.84 -54.07
CA THR A 850 5.41 -2.62 -55.24
C THR A 850 6.63 -3.50 -54.92
N GLY A 851 6.36 -4.78 -54.65
CA GLY A 851 7.13 -6.01 -54.92
C GLY A 851 8.66 -6.16 -54.91
N ASP A 852 9.50 -5.12 -54.96
CA ASP A 852 10.96 -5.28 -55.20
C ASP A 852 11.89 -4.46 -54.27
N ALA A 853 11.36 -3.73 -53.29
CA ALA A 853 12.21 -3.03 -52.30
C ALA A 853 12.71 -4.01 -51.22
N ARG A 854 14.00 -4.37 -51.26
CA ARG A 854 14.64 -5.17 -50.21
C ARG A 854 14.81 -4.35 -48.93
N ILE A 855 14.58 -4.96 -47.77
CA ILE A 855 14.75 -4.29 -46.48
C ILE A 855 16.25 -4.24 -46.14
N ALA A 856 16.83 -3.04 -46.09
CA ALA A 856 18.25 -2.87 -45.82
C ALA A 856 18.60 -3.30 -44.37
N PRO A 857 19.85 -3.75 -44.09
CA PRO A 857 20.23 -4.19 -42.74
C PRO A 857 19.95 -3.17 -41.62
N ALA A 858 20.20 -1.88 -41.85
CA ALA A 858 19.91 -0.82 -40.88
C ALA A 858 18.41 -0.68 -40.60
N GLU A 859 17.56 -0.80 -41.63
CA GLU A 859 16.09 -0.71 -41.52
C GLU A 859 15.52 -1.89 -40.72
N ARG A 860 16.10 -3.09 -40.86
CA ARG A 860 15.74 -4.27 -40.07
C ARG A 860 15.98 -4.05 -38.58
N TRP A 861 17.10 -3.45 -38.23
CA TRP A 861 17.44 -3.16 -36.84
C TRP A 861 16.57 -2.04 -36.25
N ARG A 862 16.19 -1.04 -37.04
CA ARG A 862 15.18 -0.05 -36.65
C ARG A 862 13.83 -0.71 -36.34
N LEU A 863 13.41 -1.69 -37.15
CA LEU A 863 12.19 -2.48 -36.93
C LEU A 863 12.26 -3.39 -35.69
N VAL A 864 13.39 -4.09 -35.48
CA VAL A 864 13.59 -5.00 -34.33
C VAL A 864 13.66 -4.24 -33.02
N LEU A 865 14.35 -3.10 -32.98
CA LEU A 865 14.51 -2.30 -31.76
C LEU A 865 13.32 -1.36 -31.53
N GLY A 866 12.51 -1.10 -32.56
CA GLY A 866 11.38 -0.18 -32.50
C GLY A 866 11.82 1.25 -32.26
N ARG A 867 12.95 1.68 -32.86
CA ARG A 867 13.56 3.00 -32.67
C ARG A 867 13.82 3.68 -34.02
N ARG A 868 13.76 5.02 -34.04
CA ARG A 868 13.95 5.88 -35.24
C ARG A 868 13.05 5.49 -36.42
N GLY A 869 11.77 5.23 -36.15
CA GLY A 869 10.79 4.86 -37.18
C GLY A 869 10.54 5.97 -38.22
N ASP A 870 10.86 7.21 -37.88
CA ASP A 870 10.85 8.37 -38.77
C ASP A 870 11.89 8.28 -39.91
N GLN A 871 12.92 7.46 -39.72
CA GLN A 871 13.98 7.21 -40.70
C GLN A 871 13.71 5.95 -41.55
N LEU A 872 12.55 5.31 -41.41
CA LEU A 872 12.13 4.20 -42.27
C LEU A 872 11.55 4.73 -43.59
N PRO A 873 11.83 4.10 -44.74
CA PRO A 873 11.12 4.37 -45.98
C PRO A 873 9.60 4.25 -45.80
N GLN A 874 8.84 5.06 -46.55
CA GLN A 874 7.37 5.12 -46.44
C GLN A 874 6.68 3.75 -46.59
N GLY A 875 7.28 2.80 -47.32
CA GLY A 875 6.74 1.46 -47.48
C GLY A 875 6.87 0.54 -46.25
N PHE A 876 7.77 0.85 -45.31
CA PHE A 876 8.04 0.01 -44.13
C PHE A 876 7.57 0.63 -42.81
N ALA A 877 7.18 1.91 -42.80
CA ALA A 877 6.60 2.57 -41.64
C ALA A 877 5.38 1.84 -41.02
N PRO A 878 4.44 1.26 -41.81
CA PRO A 878 3.31 0.51 -41.25
C PRO A 878 3.72 -0.71 -40.41
N LEU A 879 4.84 -1.38 -40.74
CA LEU A 879 5.36 -2.52 -39.97
C LEU A 879 5.81 -2.10 -38.56
N ALA A 880 6.43 -0.92 -38.44
CA ALA A 880 6.82 -0.37 -37.15
C ALA A 880 5.59 0.00 -36.32
N THR A 881 4.66 0.75 -36.91
CA THR A 881 3.43 1.21 -36.26
C THR A 881 2.57 0.05 -35.76
N ALA A 882 2.40 -1.00 -36.56
CA ALA A 882 1.60 -2.16 -36.18
C ALA A 882 2.14 -2.92 -34.96
N LEU A 883 3.47 -2.93 -34.75
CA LEU A 883 4.12 -3.57 -33.60
C LEU A 883 4.32 -2.60 -32.41
N ASP A 884 4.37 -1.29 -32.66
CA ASP A 884 4.38 -0.27 -31.60
C ASP A 884 3.10 -0.34 -30.73
N GLU A 885 1.98 -0.78 -31.30
CA GLU A 885 0.73 -1.05 -30.57
C GLU A 885 0.87 -2.15 -29.49
N LEU A 886 1.79 -3.11 -29.68
CA LEU A 886 2.02 -4.21 -28.74
C LEU A 886 3.14 -3.88 -27.72
N TYR A 887 4.18 -3.18 -28.18
CA TYR A 887 5.41 -2.95 -27.40
C TYR A 887 5.58 -1.50 -26.90
N GLY A 888 4.73 -0.57 -27.33
CA GLY A 888 4.75 0.83 -26.90
C GLY A 888 3.93 1.08 -25.63
N LYS A 889 4.35 2.04 -24.79
CA LYS A 889 3.63 2.44 -23.57
C LYS A 889 2.40 3.31 -23.83
N GLY A 890 1.45 2.84 -24.63
CA GLY A 890 0.11 3.43 -24.75
C GLY A 890 0.01 4.82 -25.42
N ARG A 891 1.11 5.37 -25.93
CA ARG A 891 1.19 6.39 -26.99
C ARG A 891 2.52 6.14 -27.68
N GLY A 892 2.53 5.93 -28.99
CA GLY A 892 3.71 5.48 -29.73
C GLY A 892 5.01 6.14 -29.27
N GLU A 893 6.03 5.33 -28.97
CA GLU A 893 7.40 5.80 -28.73
C GLU A 893 7.92 6.38 -30.06
N GLY A 894 7.52 7.62 -30.35
CA GLY A 894 7.63 8.29 -31.65
C GLY A 894 6.72 9.52 -31.79
N ALA A 895 5.76 9.70 -30.88
CA ALA A 895 5.03 10.97 -30.75
C ALA A 895 5.99 12.05 -30.18
N ARG A 896 6.18 13.13 -30.94
CA ARG A 896 7.04 14.26 -30.61
C ARG A 896 6.82 14.77 -29.18
N GLY A 897 7.87 14.75 -28.36
CA GLY A 897 7.99 15.64 -27.21
C GLY A 897 8.58 15.03 -25.94
N ASP A 898 9.91 14.88 -25.88
CA ASP A 898 10.64 14.74 -24.61
C ASP A 898 11.28 16.09 -24.23
N LEU A 899 10.56 16.87 -23.42
CA LEU A 899 11.11 17.92 -22.55
C LEU A 899 10.29 17.95 -21.25
N PRO A 900 10.92 17.83 -20.06
CA PRO A 900 10.21 17.89 -18.79
C PRO A 900 9.97 19.35 -18.39
N GLY A 901 8.72 19.81 -18.50
CA GLY A 901 8.28 21.08 -17.92
C GLY A 901 7.23 21.80 -18.77
N GLY A 902 5.95 21.64 -18.42
CA GLY A 902 4.88 22.42 -19.04
C GLY A 902 3.49 21.84 -18.78
N ALA A 903 2.87 22.23 -17.66
CA ALA A 903 1.44 22.10 -17.50
C ALA A 903 0.74 23.03 -18.51
N GLY A 904 0.00 22.46 -19.45
CA GLY A 904 -0.78 23.23 -20.42
C GLY A 904 -1.49 22.33 -21.43
N GLY A 905 -2.76 22.01 -21.15
CA GLY A 905 -3.62 21.32 -22.11
C GLY A 905 -3.81 22.14 -23.38
N ARG A 906 -3.35 21.60 -24.51
CA ARG A 906 -3.80 21.97 -25.87
C ARG A 906 -4.09 20.69 -26.64
N GLY A 907 -5.32 20.53 -27.11
CA GLY A 907 -5.75 19.41 -27.93
C GLY A 907 -4.96 19.35 -29.24
N GLY A 908 -4.26 18.23 -29.45
CA GLY A 908 -3.55 17.91 -30.68
C GLY A 908 -4.53 17.44 -31.78
N ARG A 909 -4.25 17.85 -33.03
CA ARG A 909 -4.94 17.41 -34.25
C ARG A 909 -4.35 16.09 -34.76
N GLU A 910 -4.15 15.12 -33.89
CA GLU A 910 -3.64 13.80 -34.27
C GLU A 910 -4.79 12.91 -34.79
N ALA A 911 -4.50 12.08 -35.77
CA ALA A 911 -5.48 11.11 -36.28
C ALA A 911 -5.84 10.14 -35.14
N PRO A 912 -7.13 9.82 -34.93
CA PRO A 912 -7.52 8.81 -33.96
C PRO A 912 -6.85 7.47 -34.32
N TYR A 913 -6.33 6.79 -33.29
CA TYR A 913 -5.72 5.46 -33.43
C TYR A 913 -6.75 4.45 -33.99
N PRO A 914 -6.32 3.47 -34.82
CA PRO A 914 -7.23 2.53 -35.49
C PRO A 914 -7.95 1.60 -34.50
N GLY A 915 -9.18 1.21 -34.85
CA GLY A 915 -9.94 0.22 -34.08
C GLY A 915 -9.32 -1.19 -34.17
N VAL A 916 -9.63 -2.09 -33.22
CA VAL A 916 -9.14 -3.50 -33.20
C VAL A 916 -9.26 -4.20 -34.55
N ARG A 917 -10.36 -3.97 -35.24
CA ARG A 917 -10.65 -4.59 -36.54
C ARG A 917 -9.70 -4.08 -37.63
N GLU A 918 -9.45 -2.78 -37.67
CA GLU A 918 -8.52 -2.16 -38.61
C GLU A 918 -7.09 -2.63 -38.34
N TRP A 919 -6.69 -2.73 -37.06
CA TRP A 919 -5.38 -3.26 -36.67
C TRP A 919 -5.21 -4.75 -37.01
N ALA A 920 -6.25 -5.57 -36.82
CA ALA A 920 -6.22 -6.99 -37.20
C ALA A 920 -6.17 -7.20 -38.72
N GLU A 921 -6.91 -6.40 -39.49
CA GLU A 921 -6.85 -6.39 -40.95
C GLU A 921 -5.45 -5.96 -41.44
N GLU A 922 -4.86 -4.95 -40.81
CA GLU A 922 -3.50 -4.48 -41.08
C GLU A 922 -2.43 -5.55 -40.75
N LEU A 923 -2.50 -6.19 -39.58
CA LEU A 923 -1.60 -7.30 -39.21
C LEU A 923 -1.71 -8.47 -40.19
N THR A 924 -2.91 -8.78 -40.68
CA THR A 924 -3.12 -9.83 -41.69
C THR A 924 -2.48 -9.45 -43.02
N ALA A 925 -2.60 -8.18 -43.44
CA ALA A 925 -2.00 -7.69 -44.67
C ALA A 925 -0.47 -7.64 -44.61
N LEU A 926 0.09 -7.31 -43.44
CA LEU A 926 1.53 -7.13 -43.25
C LEU A 926 2.29 -8.42 -42.92
N PHE A 927 1.71 -9.29 -42.09
CA PHE A 927 2.40 -10.48 -41.55
C PHE A 927 1.67 -11.81 -41.83
N GLY A 928 0.44 -11.77 -42.34
CA GLY A 928 -0.37 -12.96 -42.59
C GLY A 928 -1.13 -13.47 -41.35
N PRO A 929 -2.02 -14.47 -41.53
CA PRO A 929 -2.98 -14.89 -40.51
C PRO A 929 -2.32 -15.56 -39.30
N GLY A 930 -1.23 -16.31 -39.48
CA GLY A 930 -0.56 -17.01 -38.36
C GLY A 930 0.07 -16.04 -37.35
N ILE A 931 0.77 -15.01 -37.83
CA ILE A 931 1.47 -14.03 -36.98
C ILE A 931 0.47 -13.06 -36.34
N ARG A 932 -0.61 -12.72 -37.05
CA ARG A 932 -1.72 -11.94 -36.46
C ARG A 932 -2.17 -12.56 -35.14
N GLU A 933 -2.42 -13.87 -35.10
CA GLU A 933 -2.91 -14.53 -33.88
C GLU A 933 -1.89 -14.49 -32.74
N GLU A 934 -0.59 -14.62 -33.05
CA GLU A 934 0.49 -14.48 -32.06
C GLU A 934 0.53 -13.07 -31.45
N VAL A 935 0.44 -12.02 -32.29
CA VAL A 935 0.49 -10.62 -31.86
C VAL A 935 -0.76 -10.24 -31.06
N LEU A 936 -1.96 -10.67 -31.50
CA LEU A 936 -3.20 -10.40 -30.77
C LEU A 936 -3.26 -11.14 -29.42
N ALA A 937 -2.78 -12.39 -29.35
CA ALA A 937 -2.69 -13.13 -28.09
C ALA A 937 -1.71 -12.48 -27.10
N ALA A 938 -0.58 -11.95 -27.60
CA ALA A 938 0.38 -11.19 -26.79
C ALA A 938 -0.22 -9.86 -26.30
N ALA A 939 -1.01 -9.17 -27.12
CA ALA A 939 -1.70 -7.93 -26.77
C ALA A 939 -2.76 -8.13 -25.68
N ALA A 940 -3.54 -9.22 -25.79
CA ALA A 940 -4.50 -9.62 -24.76
C ALA A 940 -3.82 -9.89 -23.42
N THR A 941 -2.66 -10.56 -23.43
CA THR A 941 -1.87 -10.85 -22.22
C THR A 941 -1.33 -9.57 -21.56
N ARG A 942 -1.01 -8.54 -22.37
CA ARG A 942 -0.52 -7.23 -21.93
C ARG A 942 -1.63 -6.23 -21.54
N GLY A 943 -2.90 -6.66 -21.53
CA GLY A 943 -4.03 -5.86 -21.02
C GLY A 943 -4.90 -5.19 -22.08
N ARG A 944 -4.66 -5.41 -23.38
CA ARG A 944 -5.52 -4.92 -24.47
C ARG A 944 -6.59 -5.94 -24.79
N THR A 945 -7.74 -5.81 -24.15
CA THR A 945 -8.71 -6.90 -24.02
C THR A 945 -9.81 -6.94 -25.10
N ASP A 946 -9.98 -5.85 -25.84
CA ASP A 946 -10.87 -5.69 -26.99
C ASP A 946 -10.49 -6.62 -28.17
N VAL A 947 -9.23 -7.05 -28.25
CA VAL A 947 -8.68 -7.97 -29.27
C VAL A 947 -9.15 -9.42 -29.13
N VAL A 948 -9.60 -9.83 -27.94
CA VAL A 948 -10.00 -11.22 -27.64
C VAL A 948 -11.11 -11.69 -28.58
N SER A 949 -12.01 -10.78 -28.95
CA SER A 949 -13.14 -11.07 -29.85
C SER A 949 -12.74 -11.27 -31.32
N ALA A 950 -11.51 -10.91 -31.67
CA ALA A 950 -10.95 -11.04 -33.01
C ALA A 950 -9.97 -12.20 -33.14
N LEU A 951 -9.77 -13.04 -32.11
CA LEU A 951 -8.89 -14.21 -32.12
C LEU A 951 -9.53 -15.41 -32.84
N ASP A 952 -8.73 -16.18 -33.57
CA ASP A 952 -9.14 -17.48 -34.13
C ASP A 952 -8.87 -18.63 -33.13
N PRO A 953 -9.91 -19.32 -32.62
CA PRO A 953 -9.78 -20.44 -31.68
C PRO A 953 -8.85 -21.58 -32.13
N GLU A 954 -8.75 -21.83 -33.45
CA GLU A 954 -8.00 -22.95 -34.01
C GLU A 954 -6.53 -22.61 -34.28
N ALA A 955 -6.21 -21.32 -34.47
CA ALA A 955 -4.86 -20.87 -34.79
C ALA A 955 -4.08 -20.31 -33.58
N VAL A 956 -4.78 -19.89 -32.52
CA VAL A 956 -4.16 -19.30 -31.33
C VAL A 956 -3.49 -20.34 -30.44
N ARG A 957 -2.26 -20.02 -29.99
CA ARG A 957 -1.52 -20.85 -29.04
C ARG A 957 -2.09 -20.70 -27.61
N PRO A 958 -2.21 -21.81 -26.87
CA PRO A 958 -2.58 -21.74 -25.46
C PRO A 958 -1.55 -21.14 -24.51
N SER A 959 -2.00 -20.20 -23.67
CA SER A 959 -1.28 -19.71 -22.50
C SER A 959 -2.22 -19.50 -21.30
N VAL A 960 -1.67 -19.54 -20.09
CA VAL A 960 -2.42 -19.33 -18.84
C VAL A 960 -2.92 -17.90 -18.77
N GLU A 961 -2.09 -16.96 -19.19
CA GLU A 961 -2.35 -15.53 -19.19
C GLU A 961 -3.45 -15.16 -20.20
N LEU A 962 -3.46 -15.80 -21.37
CA LEU A 962 -4.53 -15.62 -22.35
C LEU A 962 -5.85 -16.21 -21.84
N LEU A 963 -5.81 -17.42 -21.27
CA LEU A 963 -7.00 -18.04 -20.65
C LEU A 963 -7.59 -17.16 -19.54
N ARG A 964 -6.72 -16.58 -18.71
CA ARG A 964 -7.10 -15.58 -17.69
C ARG A 964 -7.82 -14.39 -18.31
N THR A 965 -7.22 -13.74 -19.31
CA THR A 965 -7.80 -12.55 -19.95
C THR A 965 -9.13 -12.87 -20.65
N VAL A 966 -9.25 -14.04 -21.30
CA VAL A 966 -10.49 -14.47 -21.96
C VAL A 966 -11.62 -14.69 -20.96
N LEU A 967 -11.33 -15.29 -19.81
CA LEU A 967 -12.34 -15.62 -18.79
C LEU A 967 -12.77 -14.43 -17.94
N GLN A 968 -11.86 -13.50 -17.63
CA GLN A 968 -12.21 -12.22 -16.98
C GLN A 968 -13.24 -11.43 -17.80
N HIS A 969 -13.18 -11.53 -19.13
CA HIS A 969 -14.07 -10.81 -20.03
C HIS A 969 -15.32 -11.58 -20.42
N ALA A 970 -15.36 -12.89 -20.16
CA ALA A 970 -16.48 -13.75 -20.50
C ALA A 970 -17.76 -13.40 -19.72
N GLY A 971 -17.65 -12.95 -18.46
CA GLY A 971 -18.80 -12.65 -17.58
C GLY A 971 -19.79 -11.60 -18.12
N GLY A 972 -19.35 -10.71 -19.02
CA GLY A 972 -20.17 -9.63 -19.60
C GLY A 972 -20.54 -9.79 -21.08
N LEU A 973 -20.26 -10.92 -21.72
CA LEU A 973 -20.43 -11.09 -23.17
C LEU A 973 -21.82 -11.65 -23.56
N PRO A 974 -22.41 -11.19 -24.69
CA PRO A 974 -23.60 -11.81 -25.28
C PRO A 974 -23.39 -13.30 -25.59
N GLU A 975 -24.44 -14.10 -25.46
CA GLU A 975 -24.39 -15.57 -25.59
C GLU A 975 -23.82 -16.06 -26.94
N ALA A 976 -24.05 -15.30 -28.02
CA ALA A 976 -23.47 -15.57 -29.33
C ALA A 976 -21.93 -15.44 -29.35
N LYS A 977 -21.34 -14.53 -28.56
CA LYS A 977 -19.89 -14.36 -28.44
C LYS A 977 -19.28 -15.38 -27.48
N LEU A 978 -20.00 -15.76 -26.42
CA LEU A 978 -19.61 -16.86 -25.53
C LEU A 978 -19.54 -18.21 -26.26
N ALA A 979 -20.50 -18.48 -27.15
CA ALA A 979 -20.49 -19.67 -27.98
C ALA A 979 -19.23 -19.77 -28.88
N ALA A 980 -18.73 -18.64 -29.38
CA ALA A 980 -17.52 -18.57 -30.20
C ALA A 980 -16.22 -18.80 -29.39
N LEU A 981 -16.21 -18.47 -28.10
CA LEU A 981 -15.03 -18.62 -27.22
C LEU A 981 -14.93 -19.99 -26.52
N ARG A 982 -16.03 -20.76 -26.45
CA ARG A 982 -16.05 -22.11 -25.85
C ARG A 982 -14.99 -23.08 -26.41
N PRO A 983 -14.82 -23.22 -27.74
CA PRO A 983 -13.80 -24.10 -28.31
C PRO A 983 -12.38 -23.69 -27.90
N LEU A 984 -12.10 -22.38 -27.88
CA LEU A 984 -10.82 -21.83 -27.46
C LEU A 984 -10.56 -22.19 -25.99
N VAL A 985 -11.48 -21.88 -25.07
CA VAL A 985 -11.30 -22.16 -23.63
C VAL A 985 -11.10 -23.65 -23.36
N ARG A 986 -11.89 -24.53 -24.00
CA ARG A 986 -11.73 -25.98 -23.84
C ARG A 986 -10.34 -26.45 -24.26
N ARG A 987 -9.86 -26.02 -25.42
CA ARG A 987 -8.51 -26.33 -25.89
C ARG A 987 -7.42 -25.76 -24.97
N LEU A 988 -7.58 -24.51 -24.51
CA LEU A 988 -6.67 -23.86 -23.57
C LEU A 988 -6.54 -24.70 -22.28
N VAL A 989 -7.65 -25.14 -21.71
CA VAL A 989 -7.69 -25.95 -20.49
C VAL A 989 -7.06 -27.33 -20.73
N ASP A 990 -7.36 -28.01 -21.84
CA ASP A 990 -6.80 -29.32 -22.17
C ASP A 990 -5.26 -29.28 -22.38
N GLU A 991 -4.73 -28.23 -23.01
CA GLU A 991 -3.29 -28.05 -23.23
C GLU A 991 -2.54 -27.60 -21.96
N LEU A 992 -3.13 -26.70 -21.17
CA LEU A 992 -2.57 -26.27 -19.88
C LEU A 992 -2.58 -27.39 -18.86
N THR A 993 -3.63 -28.20 -18.82
CA THR A 993 -3.71 -29.42 -17.99
C THR A 993 -2.59 -30.39 -18.35
N ARG A 994 -2.32 -30.62 -19.64
CA ARG A 994 -1.18 -31.45 -20.09
C ARG A 994 0.18 -30.87 -19.69
N THR A 995 0.34 -29.55 -19.78
CA THR A 995 1.57 -28.84 -19.43
C THR A 995 1.81 -28.88 -17.92
N LEU A 996 0.79 -28.56 -17.13
CA LEU A 996 0.84 -28.58 -15.66
C LEU A 996 0.93 -30.01 -15.12
N ALA A 997 0.30 -31.01 -15.73
CA ALA A 997 0.53 -32.42 -15.39
C ALA A 997 1.97 -32.88 -15.66
N THR A 998 2.70 -32.20 -16.55
CA THR A 998 4.12 -32.43 -16.83
C THR A 998 5.02 -31.67 -15.85
N ARG A 999 4.65 -30.42 -15.47
CA ARG A 999 5.35 -29.57 -14.48
C ARG A 999 5.14 -30.02 -13.02
N LEU A 1000 3.97 -30.59 -12.70
CA LEU A 1000 3.63 -31.17 -11.40
C LEU A 1000 4.10 -32.62 -11.28
N ARG A 1001 4.47 -33.28 -12.39
CA ARG A 1001 5.00 -34.66 -12.37
C ARG A 1001 6.21 -34.81 -11.44
N PRO A 1002 7.22 -33.91 -11.45
CA PRO A 1002 8.35 -33.95 -10.51
C PRO A 1002 7.94 -33.69 -9.05
N ALA A 1003 6.91 -32.88 -8.82
CA ALA A 1003 6.41 -32.54 -7.49
C ALA A 1003 5.56 -33.67 -6.88
N LEU A 1004 4.76 -34.37 -7.70
CA LEU A 1004 3.94 -35.54 -7.36
C LEU A 1004 4.77 -36.83 -7.31
N THR A 1005 5.90 -36.88 -8.04
CA THR A 1005 7.00 -37.78 -7.71
C THR A 1005 7.83 -37.16 -6.60
N GLY A 1006 7.22 -36.95 -5.43
CA GLY A 1006 7.97 -36.72 -4.21
C GLY A 1006 9.15 -37.69 -4.21
N ALA A 1007 10.36 -37.14 -4.11
CA ALA A 1007 11.63 -37.84 -4.29
C ALA A 1007 11.46 -39.29 -3.90
N ALA A 1008 11.47 -40.20 -4.90
CA ALA A 1008 11.31 -41.62 -4.65
C ALA A 1008 12.32 -41.96 -3.56
N THR A 1009 11.85 -42.11 -2.31
CA THR A 1009 12.75 -42.38 -1.20
C THR A 1009 13.18 -43.80 -1.43
N ALA A 1010 14.34 -43.91 -2.07
CA ALA A 1010 14.90 -45.18 -2.44
C ALA A 1010 15.21 -45.92 -1.16
N ARG A 1011 14.29 -46.80 -0.74
CA ARG A 1011 14.54 -47.66 0.40
C ARG A 1011 15.76 -48.53 0.06
N PRO A 1012 16.76 -48.59 0.95
CA PRO A 1012 17.86 -49.51 0.79
C PRO A 1012 17.29 -50.93 0.73
N THR A 1013 17.54 -51.61 -0.37
CA THR A 1013 17.11 -52.99 -0.61
C THR A 1013 18.31 -53.83 -0.99
N ARG A 1014 18.27 -55.12 -0.63
CA ARG A 1014 19.27 -56.10 -1.11
C ARG A 1014 18.82 -56.78 -2.40
N ARG A 1015 17.62 -56.47 -2.90
CA ARG A 1015 17.13 -56.97 -4.18
C ARG A 1015 17.81 -56.19 -5.32
N PRO A 1016 18.44 -56.86 -6.30
CA PRO A 1016 18.98 -56.21 -7.49
C PRO A 1016 17.85 -55.50 -8.24
N GLY A 1017 17.98 -54.20 -8.52
CA GLY A 1017 16.91 -53.47 -9.22
C GLY A 1017 17.03 -51.94 -9.31
N GLY A 1018 17.99 -51.30 -8.65
CA GLY A 1018 18.26 -49.86 -8.81
C GLY A 1018 19.72 -49.50 -8.56
N ARG A 1019 20.06 -48.20 -8.50
CA ARG A 1019 21.47 -47.72 -8.33
C ARG A 1019 22.07 -48.26 -7.01
N LEU A 1020 23.34 -48.66 -7.04
CA LEU A 1020 24.06 -49.14 -5.86
C LEU A 1020 24.30 -47.97 -4.87
N ASP A 1021 23.91 -48.15 -3.60
CA ASP A 1021 24.28 -47.24 -2.51
C ASP A 1021 25.74 -47.54 -2.14
N LEU A 1022 26.67 -46.82 -2.77
CA LEU A 1022 28.11 -47.09 -2.66
C LEU A 1022 28.59 -46.95 -1.20
N ALA A 1023 28.16 -45.89 -0.49
CA ALA A 1023 28.60 -45.64 0.88
C ALA A 1023 28.13 -46.74 1.84
N ARG A 1024 26.87 -47.17 1.73
CA ARG A 1024 26.31 -48.22 2.60
C ARG A 1024 26.80 -49.60 2.21
N THR A 1025 27.02 -49.85 0.92
CA THR A 1025 27.66 -51.07 0.42
C THR A 1025 29.10 -51.17 0.92
N LEU A 1026 29.89 -50.09 0.82
CA LEU A 1026 31.27 -50.08 1.34
C LEU A 1026 31.29 -50.35 2.85
N ARG A 1027 30.51 -49.61 3.66
CA ARG A 1027 30.45 -49.84 5.12
C ARG A 1027 30.05 -51.27 5.49
N ALA A 1028 29.06 -51.84 4.80
CA ALA A 1028 28.60 -53.20 5.04
C ALA A 1028 29.63 -54.28 4.65
N ASN A 1029 30.62 -53.92 3.81
CA ASN A 1029 31.65 -54.82 3.31
C ASN A 1029 33.07 -54.42 3.75
N LEU A 1030 33.24 -53.48 4.69
CA LEU A 1030 34.58 -53.11 5.18
C LEU A 1030 35.35 -54.30 5.77
N ALA A 1031 34.66 -55.32 6.29
CA ALA A 1031 35.29 -56.56 6.78
C ALA A 1031 35.92 -57.43 5.66
N THR A 1032 35.51 -57.22 4.41
CA THR A 1032 36.07 -57.90 3.23
C THR A 1032 37.21 -57.11 2.59
N ALA A 1033 37.58 -55.96 3.19
CA ALA A 1033 38.76 -55.20 2.77
C ALA A 1033 40.02 -56.05 2.94
N ARG A 1034 40.81 -56.15 1.86
CA ARG A 1034 42.12 -56.81 1.82
C ARG A 1034 43.12 -55.85 1.20
N ARG A 1035 44.30 -55.76 1.80
CA ARG A 1035 45.39 -54.98 1.25
C ARG A 1035 46.13 -55.84 0.24
N THR A 1036 46.21 -55.37 -1.01
CA THR A 1036 46.97 -56.04 -2.07
C THR A 1036 48.47 -55.76 -1.90
N GLY A 1037 49.33 -56.56 -2.55
CA GLY A 1037 50.79 -56.47 -2.41
C GLY A 1037 51.40 -55.14 -2.85
N ASP A 1038 50.65 -54.31 -3.57
CA ASP A 1038 50.96 -52.93 -4.00
C ASP A 1038 50.43 -51.86 -3.03
N GLY A 1039 49.89 -52.26 -1.87
CA GLY A 1039 49.45 -51.37 -0.79
C GLY A 1039 48.04 -50.81 -0.95
N ARG A 1040 47.34 -51.08 -2.06
CA ARG A 1040 45.95 -50.68 -2.30
C ARG A 1040 44.98 -51.52 -1.48
N ILE A 1041 43.81 -50.97 -1.14
CA ILE A 1041 42.77 -51.69 -0.41
C ILE A 1041 41.68 -52.11 -1.41
N HIS A 1042 41.51 -53.42 -1.58
CA HIS A 1042 40.42 -54.01 -2.35
C HIS A 1042 39.29 -54.43 -1.40
N VAL A 1043 38.06 -53.97 -1.66
CA VAL A 1043 36.86 -54.37 -0.92
C VAL A 1043 35.99 -55.25 -1.82
N ILE A 1044 35.68 -56.47 -1.38
CA ILE A 1044 34.82 -57.40 -2.12
C ILE A 1044 33.35 -57.13 -1.72
N PRO A 1045 32.48 -56.66 -2.62
CA PRO A 1045 31.11 -56.27 -2.27
C PRO A 1045 30.17 -57.49 -2.18
N GLU A 1046 30.32 -58.33 -1.16
CA GLU A 1046 29.47 -59.52 -0.91
C GLU A 1046 28.03 -59.16 -0.52
N ARG A 1047 27.83 -58.01 0.12
CA ARG A 1047 26.53 -57.50 0.59
C ARG A 1047 26.18 -56.19 -0.12
N PRO A 1048 25.86 -56.21 -1.44
CA PRO A 1048 25.49 -55.01 -2.16
C PRO A 1048 24.14 -54.48 -1.67
N VAL A 1049 24.06 -53.17 -1.44
CA VAL A 1049 22.82 -52.48 -1.09
C VAL A 1049 22.43 -51.55 -2.23
N PHE A 1050 21.22 -51.74 -2.74
CA PHE A 1050 20.68 -51.00 -3.88
C PHE A 1050 19.55 -50.06 -3.43
N HIS A 1051 19.28 -49.05 -4.23
CA HIS A 1051 18.15 -48.13 -4.09
C HIS A 1051 16.91 -48.72 -4.79
N GLY A 1052 15.85 -49.11 -4.04
CA GLY A 1052 14.62 -49.66 -4.64
C GLY A 1052 13.68 -48.58 -5.19
N ARG A 1053 13.04 -48.81 -6.34
CA ARG A 1053 11.97 -47.95 -6.87
C ARG A 1053 10.62 -48.42 -6.32
N SER A 1054 10.01 -47.64 -5.43
CA SER A 1054 8.63 -47.82 -4.98
C SER A 1054 7.80 -46.69 -5.58
N GLN A 1055 6.93 -46.99 -6.55
CA GLN A 1055 5.87 -46.05 -6.92
C GLN A 1055 4.70 -46.25 -5.97
N ARG A 1056 4.40 -45.25 -5.15
CA ARG A 1056 3.07 -45.10 -4.56
C ARG A 1056 2.28 -44.28 -5.56
N SER A 1057 1.27 -44.85 -6.22
CA SER A 1057 0.19 -44.03 -6.75
C SER A 1057 -0.49 -43.42 -5.52
N ALA A 1058 -0.34 -42.11 -5.36
CA ALA A 1058 -0.89 -41.42 -4.22
C ALA A 1058 -2.28 -40.93 -4.61
N ASP A 1059 -3.34 -41.63 -4.19
CA ASP A 1059 -4.73 -41.18 -4.41
C ASP A 1059 -5.06 -40.14 -3.32
N TRP A 1060 -4.86 -38.86 -3.62
CA TRP A 1060 -5.23 -37.75 -2.74
C TRP A 1060 -6.60 -37.18 -3.15
N ARG A 1061 -7.40 -36.74 -2.18
CA ARG A 1061 -8.69 -36.09 -2.44
C ARG A 1061 -8.57 -34.59 -2.21
N LEU A 1062 -9.02 -33.79 -3.18
CA LEU A 1062 -9.06 -32.34 -3.10
C LEU A 1062 -10.52 -31.87 -3.17
N ILE A 1063 -10.96 -31.09 -2.19
CA ILE A 1063 -12.29 -30.48 -2.15
C ILE A 1063 -12.09 -28.96 -2.18
N ILE A 1064 -12.49 -28.31 -3.27
CA ILE A 1064 -12.45 -26.85 -3.42
C ILE A 1064 -13.85 -26.31 -3.14
N LEU A 1065 -13.97 -25.47 -2.12
CA LEU A 1065 -15.17 -24.73 -1.77
C LEU A 1065 -15.00 -23.28 -2.22
N THR A 1066 -15.92 -22.78 -3.02
CA THR A 1066 -15.85 -21.42 -3.58
C THR A 1066 -17.10 -20.64 -3.26
N ASP A 1067 -16.92 -19.47 -2.65
CA ASP A 1067 -17.97 -18.49 -2.44
C ASP A 1067 -18.34 -17.81 -3.76
N VAL A 1068 -19.64 -17.78 -4.09
CA VAL A 1068 -20.18 -17.17 -5.33
C VAL A 1068 -20.98 -15.88 -5.05
N SER A 1069 -20.70 -15.21 -3.93
CA SER A 1069 -21.25 -13.89 -3.62
C SER A 1069 -20.82 -12.82 -4.63
N GLY A 1070 -21.55 -11.69 -4.67
CA GLY A 1070 -21.31 -10.61 -5.65
C GLY A 1070 -19.92 -9.97 -5.57
N SER A 1071 -19.23 -10.07 -4.42
CA SER A 1071 -17.85 -9.61 -4.22
C SER A 1071 -16.79 -10.60 -4.73
N MET A 1072 -17.20 -11.83 -5.10
CA MET A 1072 -16.32 -12.98 -5.37
C MET A 1072 -16.16 -13.33 -6.85
N GLU A 1073 -16.67 -12.51 -7.78
CA GLU A 1073 -16.70 -12.82 -9.21
C GLU A 1073 -15.30 -13.19 -9.78
N ALA A 1074 -14.29 -12.34 -9.54
CA ALA A 1074 -12.91 -12.60 -9.99
C ALA A 1074 -12.33 -13.89 -9.38
N SER A 1075 -12.56 -14.12 -8.08
CA SER A 1075 -12.07 -15.29 -7.34
C SER A 1075 -12.80 -16.61 -7.69
N THR A 1076 -14.04 -16.51 -8.18
CA THR A 1076 -14.82 -17.67 -8.66
C THR A 1076 -14.22 -18.22 -9.96
N ILE A 1077 -13.85 -17.32 -10.88
CA ILE A 1077 -13.14 -17.65 -12.13
C ILE A 1077 -11.85 -18.41 -11.83
N TRP A 1078 -11.07 -17.90 -10.88
CA TRP A 1078 -9.81 -18.51 -10.48
C TRP A 1078 -9.96 -19.88 -9.83
N SER A 1079 -10.99 -20.06 -9.02
CA SER A 1079 -11.27 -21.33 -8.36
C SER A 1079 -11.72 -22.40 -9.36
N ALA A 1080 -12.61 -22.04 -10.29
CA ALA A 1080 -13.10 -22.95 -11.34
C ALA A 1080 -11.96 -23.40 -12.27
N LEU A 1081 -11.07 -22.48 -12.63
CA LEU A 1081 -9.85 -22.79 -13.40
C LEU A 1081 -8.92 -23.76 -12.66
N THR A 1082 -8.64 -23.47 -11.39
CA THR A 1082 -7.74 -24.30 -10.57
C THR A 1082 -8.30 -25.70 -10.39
N ALA A 1083 -9.61 -25.80 -10.14
CA ALA A 1083 -10.31 -27.07 -10.04
C ALA A 1083 -10.21 -27.88 -11.35
N SER A 1084 -10.44 -27.21 -12.49
CA SER A 1084 -10.39 -27.86 -13.82
C SER A 1084 -9.02 -28.41 -14.16
N VAL A 1085 -7.98 -27.62 -13.88
CA VAL A 1085 -6.58 -28.03 -14.07
C VAL A 1085 -6.20 -29.21 -13.17
N LEU A 1086 -6.58 -29.16 -11.88
CA LEU A 1086 -6.22 -30.19 -10.91
C LEU A 1086 -7.02 -31.48 -11.10
N ALA A 1087 -8.24 -31.42 -11.63
CA ALA A 1087 -9.03 -32.61 -11.96
C ALA A 1087 -8.43 -33.45 -13.10
N GLY A 1088 -7.59 -32.86 -13.95
CA GLY A 1088 -6.84 -33.59 -14.97
C GLY A 1088 -5.57 -34.29 -14.46
N VAL A 1089 -5.23 -34.16 -13.17
CA VAL A 1089 -4.06 -34.79 -12.57
C VAL A 1089 -4.39 -36.21 -12.09
N PRO A 1090 -3.78 -37.28 -12.63
CA PRO A 1090 -4.15 -38.66 -12.31
C PRO A 1090 -3.98 -39.10 -10.85
N ALA A 1091 -3.30 -38.31 -10.02
CA ALA A 1091 -3.06 -38.56 -8.60
C ALA A 1091 -4.06 -37.84 -7.66
N LEU A 1092 -5.04 -37.12 -8.22
CA LEU A 1092 -6.00 -36.33 -7.46
C LEU A 1092 -7.44 -36.65 -7.87
N SER A 1093 -8.32 -36.85 -6.88
CA SER A 1093 -9.77 -36.77 -7.07
C SER A 1093 -10.26 -35.39 -6.64
N THR A 1094 -10.68 -34.55 -7.58
CA THR A 1094 -11.07 -33.16 -7.32
C THR A 1094 -12.60 -33.02 -7.26
N HIS A 1095 -13.10 -32.42 -6.18
CA HIS A 1095 -14.48 -32.01 -5.98
C HIS A 1095 -14.58 -30.49 -5.97
N PHE A 1096 -15.60 -29.92 -6.60
CA PHE A 1096 -15.84 -28.48 -6.64
C PHE A 1096 -17.23 -28.16 -6.10
N LEU A 1097 -17.26 -27.42 -4.99
CA LEU A 1097 -18.47 -27.00 -4.30
C LEU A 1097 -18.59 -25.49 -4.39
N ALA A 1098 -19.64 -24.99 -5.03
CA ALA A 1098 -19.99 -23.57 -5.01
C ALA A 1098 -20.99 -23.32 -3.87
N PHE A 1099 -20.83 -22.24 -3.10
CA PHE A 1099 -21.75 -21.93 -2.01
C PHE A 1099 -22.13 -20.44 -1.95
N SER A 1100 -23.39 -20.20 -1.64
CA SER A 1100 -23.92 -18.90 -1.21
C SER A 1100 -24.81 -19.12 0.04
N THR A 1101 -26.13 -18.96 -0.08
CA THR A 1101 -27.11 -19.42 0.93
C THR A 1101 -27.41 -20.92 0.81
N THR A 1102 -27.12 -21.50 -0.37
CA THR A 1102 -27.23 -22.92 -0.67
C THR A 1102 -25.88 -23.45 -1.17
N VAL A 1103 -25.61 -24.74 -0.96
CA VAL A 1103 -24.40 -25.41 -1.48
C VAL A 1103 -24.77 -26.19 -2.74
N LEU A 1104 -24.02 -25.98 -3.81
CA LEU A 1104 -24.13 -26.66 -5.10
C LEU A 1104 -22.87 -27.50 -5.31
N ASP A 1105 -23.06 -28.80 -5.52
CA ASP A 1105 -21.98 -29.70 -5.95
C ASP A 1105 -21.89 -29.69 -7.48
N LEU A 1106 -20.82 -29.10 -8.01
CA LEU A 1106 -20.56 -29.02 -9.45
C LEU A 1106 -19.40 -29.93 -9.85
N THR A 1107 -19.13 -30.98 -9.08
CA THR A 1107 -18.05 -31.95 -9.34
C THR A 1107 -18.11 -32.53 -10.76
N GLU A 1108 -19.31 -32.74 -11.33
CA GLU A 1108 -19.47 -33.27 -12.69
C GLU A 1108 -19.01 -32.30 -13.79
N HIS A 1109 -19.00 -31.00 -13.49
CA HIS A 1109 -18.63 -29.94 -14.43
C HIS A 1109 -17.16 -29.50 -14.32
N VAL A 1110 -16.36 -30.14 -13.45
CA VAL A 1110 -14.97 -29.72 -13.21
C VAL A 1110 -14.09 -29.82 -14.46
N HIS A 1111 -14.47 -30.62 -15.45
CA HIS A 1111 -13.74 -30.68 -16.73
C HIS A 1111 -14.13 -29.56 -17.72
N ASP A 1112 -15.11 -28.71 -17.40
CA ASP A 1112 -15.56 -27.57 -18.21
C ASP A 1112 -15.67 -26.29 -17.35
N PRO A 1113 -14.62 -25.45 -17.29
CA PRO A 1113 -14.64 -24.24 -16.45
C PRO A 1113 -15.65 -23.20 -16.90
N LEU A 1114 -16.07 -23.19 -18.17
CA LEU A 1114 -17.11 -22.26 -18.62
C LEU A 1114 -18.48 -22.70 -18.12
N ALA A 1115 -18.76 -24.01 -18.10
CA ALA A 1115 -19.98 -24.54 -17.50
C ALA A 1115 -20.01 -24.26 -15.99
N LEU A 1116 -18.89 -24.47 -15.27
CA LEU A 1116 -18.77 -24.11 -13.85
C LEU A 1116 -19.11 -22.64 -13.57
N LEU A 1117 -18.63 -21.72 -14.41
CA LEU A 1117 -18.85 -20.28 -14.24
C LEU A 1117 -20.26 -19.83 -14.61
N LEU A 1118 -20.90 -20.49 -15.57
CA LEU A 1118 -22.27 -20.17 -15.98
C LEU A 1118 -23.32 -20.76 -15.03
N GLU A 1119 -23.04 -21.90 -14.40
CA GLU A 1119 -23.92 -22.54 -13.42
C GLU A 1119 -23.78 -21.94 -12.01
N ALA A 1120 -22.61 -21.39 -11.69
CA ALA A 1120 -22.37 -20.59 -10.49
C ALA A 1120 -23.11 -19.24 -10.58
N ARG A 1121 -24.42 -19.22 -10.34
CA ARG A 1121 -25.20 -17.97 -10.31
C ARG A 1121 -24.80 -17.11 -9.12
N VAL A 1122 -24.40 -15.87 -9.41
CA VAL A 1122 -24.11 -14.82 -8.41
C VAL A 1122 -25.42 -14.32 -7.81
N GLY A 1123 -25.65 -14.57 -6.51
CA GLY A 1123 -26.79 -14.01 -5.79
C GLY A 1123 -27.12 -14.67 -4.45
N GLY A 1124 -27.32 -13.85 -3.42
CA GLY A 1124 -27.64 -14.26 -2.05
C GLY A 1124 -26.47 -14.09 -1.07
N GLY A 1125 -26.76 -14.04 0.24
CA GLY A 1125 -25.74 -13.93 1.28
C GLY A 1125 -24.83 -15.17 1.38
N THR A 1126 -23.75 -15.06 2.12
CA THR A 1126 -22.70 -16.09 2.21
C THR A 1126 -22.90 -17.01 3.42
N HIS A 1127 -22.97 -18.34 3.20
CA HIS A 1127 -23.04 -19.35 4.26
C HIS A 1127 -21.88 -20.37 4.21
N ILE A 1128 -20.68 -19.96 4.66
CA ILE A 1128 -19.44 -20.75 4.57
C ILE A 1128 -19.56 -22.03 5.41
N ALA A 1129 -20.17 -21.94 6.60
CA ALA A 1129 -20.38 -23.10 7.47
C ALA A 1129 -21.19 -24.23 6.81
N ALA A 1130 -22.17 -23.90 5.96
CA ALA A 1130 -22.93 -24.92 5.23
C ALA A 1130 -22.06 -25.62 4.18
N GLY A 1131 -21.22 -24.86 3.47
CA GLY A 1131 -20.22 -25.40 2.54
C GLY A 1131 -19.28 -26.38 3.23
N LEU A 1132 -18.64 -25.96 4.33
CA LEU A 1132 -17.71 -26.80 5.10
C LEU A 1132 -18.38 -28.08 5.63
N ARG A 1133 -19.63 -27.98 6.09
CA ARG A 1133 -20.40 -29.15 6.54
C ARG A 1133 -20.65 -30.14 5.41
N HIS A 1134 -20.94 -29.65 4.20
CA HIS A 1134 -21.12 -30.51 3.02
C HIS A 1134 -19.78 -31.13 2.60
N ALA A 1135 -18.68 -30.38 2.58
CA ALA A 1135 -17.35 -30.91 2.31
C ALA A 1135 -16.97 -32.04 3.28
N ARG A 1136 -17.32 -31.91 4.57
CA ARG A 1136 -17.11 -32.98 5.56
C ARG A 1136 -17.79 -34.29 5.17
N THR A 1137 -18.95 -34.24 4.51
CA THR A 1137 -19.64 -35.47 4.03
C THR A 1137 -18.89 -36.17 2.88
N LEU A 1138 -18.03 -35.45 2.17
CA LEU A 1138 -17.19 -35.98 1.08
C LEU A 1138 -15.83 -36.51 1.57
N VAL A 1139 -15.47 -36.26 2.84
CA VAL A 1139 -14.22 -36.75 3.45
C VAL A 1139 -14.33 -38.26 3.69
N THR A 1140 -13.42 -39.04 3.09
CA THR A 1140 -13.32 -40.50 3.31
C THR A 1140 -12.08 -40.88 4.11
N VAL A 1141 -10.93 -40.34 3.73
CA VAL A 1141 -9.64 -40.55 4.42
C VAL A 1141 -9.10 -39.17 4.81
N PRO A 1142 -9.35 -38.70 6.05
CA PRO A 1142 -9.01 -37.34 6.47
C PRO A 1142 -7.53 -36.97 6.22
N SER A 1143 -6.60 -37.86 6.58
CA SER A 1143 -5.15 -37.66 6.39
C SER A 1143 -4.69 -37.59 4.94
N ARG A 1144 -5.58 -37.85 3.97
CA ARG A 1144 -5.32 -37.72 2.53
C ARG A 1144 -6.34 -36.81 1.83
N THR A 1145 -7.00 -35.96 2.61
CA THR A 1145 -8.00 -35.02 2.11
C THR A 1145 -7.53 -33.59 2.32
N LEU A 1146 -7.47 -32.84 1.22
CA LEU A 1146 -7.19 -31.41 1.17
C LEU A 1146 -8.51 -30.67 0.99
N VAL A 1147 -8.80 -29.71 1.86
CA VAL A 1147 -10.00 -28.86 1.79
C VAL A 1147 -9.55 -27.42 1.60
N VAL A 1148 -9.90 -26.82 0.47
CA VAL A 1148 -9.52 -25.44 0.13
C VAL A 1148 -10.77 -24.58 0.09
N VAL A 1149 -10.83 -23.53 0.90
CA VAL A 1149 -11.96 -22.61 0.99
C VAL A 1149 -11.57 -21.28 0.38
N VAL A 1150 -12.18 -20.91 -0.76
CA VAL A 1150 -11.97 -19.64 -1.45
C VAL A 1150 -13.12 -18.69 -1.13
N SER A 1151 -12.86 -17.65 -0.34
CA SER A 1151 -13.86 -16.66 0.11
C SER A 1151 -13.17 -15.36 0.55
N ASP A 1152 -13.90 -14.27 0.60
CA ASP A 1152 -13.50 -13.04 1.33
C ASP A 1152 -13.65 -13.22 2.87
N PHE A 1153 -14.12 -14.38 3.30
CA PHE A 1153 -14.36 -14.75 4.70
C PHE A 1153 -15.39 -13.86 5.40
N GLU A 1154 -16.31 -13.24 4.65
CA GLU A 1154 -17.49 -12.58 5.22
C GLU A 1154 -18.64 -13.59 5.37
N GLU A 1155 -18.88 -14.06 6.59
CA GLU A 1155 -19.98 -14.99 6.89
C GLU A 1155 -21.27 -14.21 7.21
N GLY A 1156 -22.35 -14.45 6.46
CA GLY A 1156 -23.67 -13.84 6.67
C GLY A 1156 -24.48 -14.47 7.81
N TYR A 1157 -23.92 -15.49 8.47
CA TYR A 1157 -24.48 -16.23 9.60
C TYR A 1157 -23.52 -16.17 10.81
N PRO A 1158 -23.91 -16.68 11.99
CA PRO A 1158 -23.02 -16.67 13.15
C PRO A 1158 -21.70 -17.41 12.89
N VAL A 1159 -20.57 -16.68 12.98
CA VAL A 1159 -19.19 -17.15 12.75
C VAL A 1159 -18.84 -18.40 13.58
N GLY A 1160 -19.46 -18.57 14.75
CA GLY A 1160 -19.24 -19.75 15.60
C GLY A 1160 -19.55 -21.09 14.92
N GLY A 1161 -20.53 -21.13 14.02
CA GLY A 1161 -20.85 -22.34 13.26
C GLY A 1161 -19.75 -22.71 12.26
N MET A 1162 -19.17 -21.71 11.59
CA MET A 1162 -18.05 -21.90 10.66
C MET A 1162 -16.79 -22.38 11.39
N LEU A 1163 -16.43 -21.73 12.51
CA LEU A 1163 -15.26 -22.10 13.31
C LEU A 1163 -15.38 -23.52 13.88
N ALA A 1164 -16.59 -23.96 14.23
CA ALA A 1164 -16.82 -25.33 14.68
C ALA A 1164 -16.51 -26.34 13.56
N GLU A 1165 -17.04 -26.13 12.34
CA GLU A 1165 -16.79 -27.05 11.22
C GLU A 1165 -15.31 -27.08 10.81
N VAL A 1166 -14.60 -25.94 10.88
CA VAL A 1166 -13.15 -25.89 10.66
C VAL A 1166 -12.40 -26.74 11.69
N ARG A 1167 -12.68 -26.55 12.99
CA ARG A 1167 -12.04 -27.35 14.05
C ARG A 1167 -12.34 -28.83 13.93
N GLU A 1168 -13.54 -29.19 13.50
CA GLU A 1168 -13.92 -30.59 13.25
C GLU A 1168 -13.12 -31.19 12.08
N LEU A 1169 -12.98 -30.48 10.96
CA LEU A 1169 -12.20 -30.96 9.81
C LEU A 1169 -10.70 -31.07 10.12
N VAL A 1170 -10.14 -30.06 10.78
CA VAL A 1170 -8.73 -30.05 11.22
C VAL A 1170 -8.50 -31.12 12.28
N GLY A 1171 -9.40 -31.23 13.27
CA GLY A 1171 -9.34 -32.24 14.33
C GLY A 1171 -9.48 -33.67 13.81
N ALA A 1172 -10.22 -33.88 12.72
CA ALA A 1172 -10.30 -35.16 12.02
C ALA A 1172 -9.00 -35.51 11.26
N GLY A 1173 -8.08 -34.56 11.07
CA GLY A 1173 -6.80 -34.73 10.38
C GLY A 1173 -6.82 -34.35 8.89
N CYS A 1174 -7.81 -33.58 8.44
CA CYS A 1174 -7.81 -33.00 7.09
C CYS A 1174 -6.84 -31.83 7.00
N HIS A 1175 -6.24 -31.61 5.83
CA HIS A 1175 -5.49 -30.39 5.58
C HIS A 1175 -6.44 -29.32 5.04
N VAL A 1176 -6.78 -28.35 5.87
CA VAL A 1176 -7.70 -27.26 5.52
C VAL A 1176 -6.91 -26.00 5.22
N LEU A 1177 -7.23 -25.30 4.14
CA LEU A 1177 -6.61 -24.03 3.74
C LEU A 1177 -7.69 -23.02 3.37
N GLY A 1178 -7.60 -21.82 3.93
CA GLY A 1178 -8.34 -20.66 3.45
C GLY A 1178 -7.56 -19.93 2.37
N CYS A 1179 -8.16 -19.73 1.21
CA CYS A 1179 -7.65 -18.87 0.16
C CYS A 1179 -8.44 -17.56 0.17
N ALA A 1180 -7.78 -16.47 0.55
CA ALA A 1180 -8.39 -15.14 0.50
C ALA A 1180 -8.74 -14.76 -0.94
N SER A 1181 -9.87 -14.09 -1.12
CA SER A 1181 -10.26 -13.52 -2.42
C SER A 1181 -9.19 -12.57 -2.95
N LEU A 1182 -8.96 -12.58 -4.26
CA LEU A 1182 -8.03 -11.68 -4.96
C LEU A 1182 -8.85 -10.68 -5.80
N ASP A 1183 -8.45 -9.41 -5.78
CA ASP A 1183 -9.00 -8.39 -6.68
C ASP A 1183 -8.39 -8.46 -8.10
N ASP A 1184 -8.84 -7.58 -9.00
CA ASP A 1184 -8.40 -7.54 -10.40
C ASP A 1184 -6.88 -7.27 -10.56
N ALA A 1185 -6.24 -6.73 -9.52
CA ALA A 1185 -4.80 -6.47 -9.45
C ALA A 1185 -4.02 -7.58 -8.71
N GLY A 1186 -4.69 -8.66 -8.30
CA GLY A 1186 -4.09 -9.75 -7.54
C GLY A 1186 -3.83 -9.41 -6.06
N ARG A 1187 -4.43 -8.34 -5.53
CA ARG A 1187 -4.32 -7.98 -4.12
C ARG A 1187 -5.38 -8.72 -3.30
N PRO A 1188 -5.04 -9.16 -2.08
CA PRO A 1188 -5.98 -9.89 -1.27
C PRO A 1188 -7.08 -8.99 -0.69
N ARG A 1189 -8.32 -9.45 -0.74
CA ARG A 1189 -9.50 -8.79 -0.18
C ARG A 1189 -10.25 -9.78 0.72
N TYR A 1190 -10.17 -9.59 2.03
CA TYR A 1190 -10.82 -10.47 2.99
C TYR A 1190 -11.01 -9.82 4.37
N SER A 1191 -11.92 -10.38 5.17
CA SER A 1191 -12.12 -9.98 6.57
C SER A 1191 -10.96 -10.47 7.45
N THR A 1192 -10.04 -9.56 7.78
CA THR A 1192 -8.86 -9.85 8.63
C THR A 1192 -9.24 -10.37 10.01
N GLY A 1193 -10.34 -9.87 10.59
CA GLY A 1193 -10.83 -10.31 11.90
C GLY A 1193 -11.41 -11.72 11.91
N ILE A 1194 -12.02 -12.18 10.81
CA ILE A 1194 -12.53 -13.56 10.69
C ILE A 1194 -11.41 -14.51 10.27
N ALA A 1195 -10.54 -14.09 9.34
CA ALA A 1195 -9.36 -14.86 8.95
C ALA A 1195 -8.45 -15.17 10.16
N GLY A 1196 -8.21 -14.21 11.06
CA GLY A 1196 -7.45 -14.46 12.29
C GLY A 1196 -8.09 -15.53 13.19
N GLN A 1197 -9.44 -15.57 13.27
CA GLN A 1197 -10.15 -16.60 14.02
C GLN A 1197 -10.10 -17.97 13.34
N LEU A 1198 -10.09 -18.02 12.01
CA LEU A 1198 -9.94 -19.24 11.23
C LEU A 1198 -8.53 -19.84 11.37
N VAL A 1199 -7.50 -18.98 11.35
CA VAL A 1199 -6.12 -19.38 11.65
C VAL A 1199 -6.00 -19.95 13.05
N ALA A 1200 -6.59 -19.27 14.06
CA ALA A 1200 -6.65 -19.77 15.42
C ALA A 1200 -7.43 -21.10 15.56
N ALA A 1201 -8.37 -21.37 14.64
CA ALA A 1201 -9.10 -22.64 14.56
C ALA A 1201 -8.34 -23.75 13.82
N GLY A 1202 -7.13 -23.47 13.31
CA GLY A 1202 -6.25 -24.44 12.65
C GLY A 1202 -6.31 -24.44 11.12
N MET A 1203 -7.03 -23.49 10.51
CA MET A 1203 -7.07 -23.31 9.05
C MET A 1203 -6.16 -22.13 8.66
N PRO A 1204 -4.93 -22.36 8.16
CA PRO A 1204 -4.11 -21.29 7.62
C PRO A 1204 -4.86 -20.55 6.51
N VAL A 1205 -4.76 -19.22 6.50
CA VAL A 1205 -5.35 -18.37 5.47
C VAL A 1205 -4.22 -17.71 4.68
N ALA A 1206 -4.22 -17.88 3.36
CA ALA A 1206 -3.22 -17.32 2.47
C ALA A 1206 -3.86 -16.69 1.23
N ALA A 1207 -3.24 -15.66 0.70
CA ALA A 1207 -3.58 -15.11 -0.61
C ALA A 1207 -2.74 -15.83 -1.66
N LEU A 1208 -3.34 -16.76 -2.41
CA LEU A 1208 -2.62 -17.61 -3.35
C LEU A 1208 -3.20 -17.47 -4.74
N SER A 1209 -2.33 -17.27 -5.73
CA SER A 1209 -2.67 -17.48 -7.13
C SER A 1209 -2.94 -18.97 -7.41
N PRO A 1210 -3.64 -19.33 -8.50
CA PRO A 1210 -3.88 -20.73 -8.90
C PRO A 1210 -2.61 -21.61 -8.93
N LEU A 1211 -1.49 -21.03 -9.38
CA LEU A 1211 -0.24 -21.76 -9.50
C LEU A 1211 0.44 -21.97 -8.14
N GLU A 1212 0.32 -21.00 -7.23
CA GLU A 1212 0.78 -21.14 -5.84
C GLU A 1212 -0.10 -22.11 -5.05
N LEU A 1213 -1.42 -22.10 -5.28
CA LEU A 1213 -2.33 -23.10 -4.73
C LEU A 1213 -1.97 -24.49 -5.23
N ALA A 1214 -1.68 -24.66 -6.53
CA ALA A 1214 -1.20 -25.92 -7.09
C ALA A 1214 0.16 -26.35 -6.50
N ARG A 1215 1.08 -25.40 -6.23
CA ARG A 1215 2.35 -25.67 -5.54
C ARG A 1215 2.11 -26.13 -4.09
N TRP A 1216 1.26 -25.44 -3.34
CA TRP A 1216 0.89 -25.81 -1.97
C TRP A 1216 0.24 -27.18 -1.91
N VAL A 1217 -0.68 -27.49 -2.82
CA VAL A 1217 -1.26 -28.82 -2.99
C VAL A 1217 -0.14 -29.85 -3.24
N GLY A 1218 0.81 -29.52 -4.13
CA GLY A 1218 2.00 -30.36 -4.38
C GLY A 1218 2.91 -30.56 -3.16
N GLU A 1219 3.06 -29.55 -2.30
CA GLU A 1219 3.81 -29.65 -1.04
C GLU A 1219 3.14 -30.53 -0.02
N LYS A 1220 1.81 -30.43 0.16
CA LYS A 1220 1.06 -31.27 1.11
C LYS A 1220 0.97 -32.73 0.68
N ILE A 1221 1.05 -32.99 -0.62
CA ILE A 1221 1.11 -34.34 -1.18
C ILE A 1221 2.47 -35.02 -0.95
N ARG A 1222 3.54 -34.25 -0.75
CA ARG A 1222 4.92 -34.73 -0.51
C ARG A 1222 5.12 -35.22 0.92
#